data_AF-A0A7W5P6N3-F1
#
_entry.id   AF-A0A7W5P6N3-F1
#
_cell.length_a   1.000
_cell.length_b   1.000
_cell.length_c   1.000
_cell.angle_alpha   90.00
_cell.angle_beta   90.00
_cell.angle_gamma   90.00
#
_symmetry.space_group_name_H-M   'P 1'
#
loop_
_entity.id
_entity.type
_entity.pdbx_description
1 polymer ?
#
loop_
_entity_poly.entity_id
_entity_poly.type
_entity_poly.pdbx_seq_one_letter_code
_entity_poly.pdbx_strand_id
1 'polypeptide(L)'
;MLPTSSCAARIACTGAVAVFAMVAGSLVATPAEAATVVGQGTYENDDPAVTLNGSWSRVASNQDSGGSTSSLSGAGYAELSFKTSGIRWVTRKNSYSGMADVYLDGVKKATVDLYSSTTKTQQVAYEVTGLPESAHTIRVVRTGTKNAGSSSTNIQLDAFVAPDVHKPAAPSGLRAVVSGTDVNLSWTANPETDVKGYRVYRREGSSTTRTQIGSTTTDVRTLKDPSRSPGVTYTYDLVAVDTSDLVSPYSSAASVTMPISAKGAGTYEDDDAALTLSGAWSTVKSGMDSGGSYASLNGAGYAEISFKTSGIRWISRLNSYSGIADVYLDGVKKASVDLYSSTTRYQQVAYEAKGLTETDHTLRVVRTGTKNASSSSTSITLDAFVAPDIYPPAAPVGLTATPKTGSVQLGWTASPESDVIGYRVYRGAATGAPTAVTTKPVTDTGWTDDGLLPGATYRYQVTALDQGGNESPVSAVVTATVPMKALPAGTYEDDDTDALTLKGPWSRTTSTGANTDSGGSFSSLGDTGYVEMSFATSGVRWLARTNSSSGQADVYLDGVKRTTVDLYSSSTKFAQNVFEVDGLPETGHTIRIVRTGNKNAASVGRNITLDALVAPDVYAPAAPSALKATGTRTGAKLTWTPSAADDVASNRIFRRAAGSTTDVLVGEVPAGTTSFADVGLADGASYTWTVVARDTSGNDSTPSLGAAFTNAGDVYAAFPQRYATCPTATVTVSTRAQLLNAVSSATAGTVIRLTPGSYGANIDVYTAKGTPDKPIWICGPRTAVIDNADITRGYGFRVNGASNLVIAGMTVRNVQKGVAVLNSKAVTVADLRVENIGDEAIHLKNQTTDSTVIGNSIATTGLNSPNYGEGVYIGTAQGNWCLYNGCEPDTSDRNLVAFNDIRATTAEPMEAKAGTSDGTMWKNTLDGAAITSSDTDSLVQVMGNGWVIAGNTGAHTPNDAIQVWNTDTDYGLNNIVYGNAVPDALPGYGVRMPYNDGGNVVGCDNAASRAALGMSNKTCQN
;
A
#
# COMPACT_ATOMS: atom_id res chain seq x y z
N MET A 1 -19.84 0.60 8.43
CA MET A 1 -18.39 0.33 8.30
C MET A 1 -17.69 1.23 9.29
N LEU A 2 -17.18 0.67 10.39
CA LEU A 2 -16.55 1.43 11.48
C LEU A 2 -15.14 0.90 11.76
N PRO A 3 -14.16 1.76 12.10
CA PRO A 3 -12.75 1.41 12.25
C PRO A 3 -12.22 1.48 13.69
N THR A 4 -11.01 0.92 13.89
CA THR A 4 -9.94 1.24 14.89
C THR A 4 -10.23 1.21 16.40
N SER A 5 -9.39 0.47 17.16
CA SER A 5 -8.47 0.99 18.21
C SER A 5 -8.21 0.04 19.38
N SER A 6 -6.92 -0.13 19.67
CA SER A 6 -6.19 -0.72 20.80
C SER A 6 -6.65 -0.31 22.23
N CYS A 7 -6.55 -1.21 23.23
CA CYS A 7 -5.38 -1.40 24.12
C CYS A 7 -5.73 -1.96 25.52
N ALA A 8 -4.89 -2.91 25.97
CA ALA A 8 -4.51 -3.28 27.34
C ALA A 8 -5.56 -3.64 28.42
N ALA A 9 -5.55 -4.90 28.88
CA ALA A 9 -5.01 -5.29 30.19
C ALA A 9 -5.10 -6.82 30.42
N ARG A 10 -4.36 -7.30 31.41
CA ARG A 10 -3.84 -8.66 31.60
C ARG A 10 -4.80 -9.67 32.25
N ILE A 11 -4.56 -10.95 31.89
CA ILE A 11 -4.62 -12.20 32.71
C ILE A 11 -6.01 -12.68 33.20
N ALA A 12 -6.49 -13.81 32.65
CA ALA A 12 -6.68 -15.11 33.34
C ALA A 12 -7.82 -15.98 32.77
N CYS A 13 -7.52 -17.29 32.72
CA CYS A 13 -8.38 -18.45 32.94
C CYS A 13 -9.38 -18.97 31.87
N THR A 14 -9.09 -20.22 31.50
CA THR A 14 -9.99 -21.39 31.31
C THR A 14 -11.48 -21.24 31.63
N GLY A 15 -12.31 -21.86 30.80
CA GLY A 15 -13.69 -22.23 31.16
C GLY A 15 -14.28 -23.27 30.18
N ALA A 16 -14.70 -24.40 30.74
CA ALA A 16 -15.37 -25.51 30.07
C ALA A 16 -16.83 -25.60 30.55
N VAL A 17 -17.72 -26.03 29.64
CA VAL A 17 -18.90 -26.90 29.82
C VAL A 17 -20.17 -26.38 30.54
N ALA A 18 -21.27 -26.49 29.76
CA ALA A 18 -22.68 -26.89 30.00
C ALA A 18 -23.34 -26.86 31.41
N VAL A 19 -24.66 -26.61 31.42
CA VAL A 19 -25.75 -27.62 31.63
C VAL A 19 -27.13 -26.91 31.69
N PHE A 20 -28.18 -27.59 31.22
CA PHE A 20 -29.58 -27.13 31.15
C PHE A 20 -30.46 -27.71 32.29
N ALA A 21 -31.35 -26.84 32.81
CA ALA A 21 -32.68 -27.03 33.44
C ALA A 21 -32.96 -27.97 34.66
N MET A 22 -33.30 -27.28 35.76
CA MET A 22 -34.40 -27.43 36.76
C MET A 22 -34.90 -28.78 37.28
N VAL A 23 -34.90 -28.90 38.63
CA VAL A 23 -35.99 -29.50 39.46
C VAL A 23 -36.10 -28.74 40.81
N ALA A 24 -37.32 -28.61 41.35
CA ALA A 24 -37.64 -27.96 42.62
C ALA A 24 -37.51 -28.88 43.87
N GLY A 25 -36.85 -28.35 44.91
CA GLY A 25 -37.18 -28.38 46.35
C GLY A 25 -37.49 -29.69 47.11
N SER A 26 -36.50 -30.21 47.84
CA SER A 26 -36.43 -30.19 49.34
C SER A 26 -35.68 -31.39 49.97
N LEU A 27 -34.82 -31.03 50.92
CA LEU A 27 -34.27 -31.78 52.07
C LEU A 27 -33.17 -32.85 51.85
N VAL A 28 -32.06 -32.55 52.53
CA VAL A 28 -30.72 -33.14 52.55
C VAL A 28 -30.67 -34.57 53.10
N ALA A 29 -29.90 -35.44 52.44
CA ALA A 29 -29.11 -36.50 53.07
C ALA A 29 -27.80 -36.68 52.27
N THR A 30 -26.66 -36.65 52.97
CA THR A 30 -25.28 -36.78 52.44
C THR A 30 -25.03 -38.15 51.79
N PRO A 31 -24.33 -38.25 50.63
CA PRO A 31 -23.99 -39.53 50.02
C PRO A 31 -22.82 -40.22 50.75
N ALA A 32 -22.90 -41.55 50.88
CA ALA A 32 -21.92 -42.41 51.54
C ALA A 32 -20.54 -42.37 50.87
N GLU A 33 -19.48 -42.34 51.68
CA GLU A 33 -18.07 -42.41 51.28
C GLU A 33 -17.80 -43.72 50.50
N ALA A 34 -17.20 -43.63 49.31
CA ALA A 34 -16.92 -44.77 48.46
C ALA A 34 -15.77 -45.62 49.04
N ALA A 35 -15.98 -46.93 49.22
CA ALA A 35 -14.98 -47.83 49.80
C ALA A 35 -13.73 -47.96 48.91
N THR A 36 -12.53 -47.87 49.50
CA THR A 36 -11.23 -47.93 48.81
C THR A 36 -11.01 -49.29 48.12
N VAL A 37 -10.64 -49.29 46.83
CA VAL A 37 -10.25 -50.52 46.09
C VAL A 37 -8.78 -50.81 46.30
N VAL A 38 -8.46 -51.95 46.91
CA VAL A 38 -7.09 -52.30 47.32
C VAL A 38 -6.36 -53.20 46.31
N GLY A 39 -5.03 -53.13 46.31
CA GLY A 39 -4.17 -53.94 45.44
C GLY A 39 -3.78 -55.27 46.08
N GLN A 40 -2.61 -55.78 45.70
CA GLN A 40 -2.06 -57.01 46.28
C GLN A 40 -1.73 -56.83 47.77
N GLY A 41 -2.19 -57.74 48.62
CA GLY A 41 -1.93 -57.68 50.07
C GLY A 41 -2.83 -58.55 50.94
N THR A 42 -2.61 -58.46 52.25
CA THR A 42 -3.47 -59.03 53.31
C THR A 42 -4.09 -57.88 54.09
N TYR A 43 -5.41 -57.92 54.28
CA TYR A 43 -6.24 -56.86 54.87
C TYR A 43 -6.98 -57.40 56.09
N GLU A 44 -6.58 -56.94 57.28
CA GLU A 44 -7.02 -57.49 58.58
C GLU A 44 -8.43 -57.00 58.99
N ASN A 45 -9.05 -57.62 60.00
CA ASN A 45 -10.42 -57.31 60.45
C ASN A 45 -10.62 -55.89 61.01
N ASP A 46 -9.54 -55.16 61.28
CA ASP A 46 -9.54 -53.75 61.67
C ASP A 46 -8.88 -52.83 60.63
N ASP A 47 -8.55 -53.36 59.46
CA ASP A 47 -8.04 -52.56 58.35
C ASP A 47 -9.13 -51.57 57.90
N PRO A 48 -8.80 -50.26 57.73
CA PRO A 48 -9.77 -49.26 57.33
C PRO A 48 -10.40 -49.51 55.95
N ALA A 49 -9.78 -50.32 55.08
CA ALA A 49 -10.37 -50.74 53.81
C ALA A 49 -11.46 -51.81 53.98
N VAL A 50 -11.51 -52.50 55.11
CA VAL A 50 -12.52 -53.52 55.41
C VAL A 50 -13.74 -52.86 56.05
N THR A 51 -14.86 -52.87 55.34
CA THR A 51 -16.11 -52.30 55.82
C THR A 51 -16.87 -53.32 56.68
N LEU A 52 -17.12 -52.99 57.95
CA LEU A 52 -17.93 -53.79 58.88
C LEU A 52 -19.30 -53.14 59.11
N ASN A 53 -20.35 -53.75 58.56
CA ASN A 53 -21.74 -53.28 58.70
C ASN A 53 -22.52 -54.13 59.72
N GLY A 54 -23.24 -53.48 60.63
CA GLY A 54 -23.96 -54.12 61.74
C GLY A 54 -23.20 -54.04 63.07
N SER A 55 -23.75 -54.62 64.13
CA SER A 55 -23.14 -54.59 65.47
C SER A 55 -22.01 -55.62 65.59
N TRP A 56 -20.84 -55.28 65.06
CA TRP A 56 -19.62 -56.07 65.21
C TRP A 56 -18.92 -55.78 66.53
N SER A 57 -18.60 -56.83 67.28
CA SER A 57 -17.76 -56.76 68.48
C SER A 57 -16.39 -57.33 68.18
N ARG A 58 -15.35 -56.52 68.33
CA ARG A 58 -13.96 -56.94 68.17
C ARG A 58 -13.42 -57.53 69.47
N VAL A 59 -12.68 -58.63 69.36
CA VAL A 59 -12.00 -59.27 70.48
C VAL A 59 -10.53 -59.47 70.11
N ALA A 60 -9.64 -58.99 70.97
CA ALA A 60 -8.20 -59.22 70.81
C ALA A 60 -7.89 -60.72 70.94
N SER A 61 -7.08 -61.26 70.03
CA SER A 61 -6.67 -62.66 70.02
C SER A 61 -5.38 -62.82 69.24
N ASN A 62 -4.31 -63.23 69.92
CA ASN A 62 -3.01 -63.50 69.28
C ASN A 62 -3.01 -64.75 68.38
N GLN A 63 -4.14 -65.46 68.27
CA GLN A 63 -4.29 -66.64 67.42
C GLN A 63 -4.88 -66.31 66.04
N ASP A 64 -5.36 -65.08 65.84
CA ASP A 64 -5.96 -64.58 64.60
C ASP A 64 -4.94 -63.64 63.90
N SER A 65 -5.05 -63.52 62.56
CA SER A 65 -4.20 -62.62 61.76
C SER A 65 -4.38 -61.17 62.24
N GLY A 66 -3.30 -60.39 62.20
CA GLY A 66 -3.30 -59.03 62.77
C GLY A 66 -3.54 -58.93 64.29
N GLY A 67 -3.71 -60.05 65.01
CA GLY A 67 -3.85 -60.10 66.47
C GLY A 67 -5.27 -59.89 67.01
N SER A 68 -6.32 -59.97 66.18
CA SER A 68 -7.70 -59.87 66.65
C SER A 68 -8.72 -60.51 65.70
N THR A 69 -9.96 -60.67 66.17
CA THR A 69 -11.09 -61.03 65.28
C THR A 69 -12.33 -60.20 65.61
N SER A 70 -13.16 -59.94 64.60
CA SER A 70 -14.44 -59.24 64.74
C SER A 70 -15.60 -60.23 64.62
N SER A 71 -16.58 -60.18 65.53
CA SER A 71 -17.73 -61.09 65.57
C SER A 71 -19.05 -60.33 65.41
N LEU A 72 -19.94 -60.82 64.56
CA LEU A 72 -21.25 -60.24 64.29
C LEU A 72 -22.39 -61.10 64.83
N SER A 73 -23.24 -60.49 65.65
CA SER A 73 -24.40 -61.15 66.27
C SER A 73 -25.77 -60.66 65.78
N GLY A 74 -25.85 -59.47 65.18
CA GLY A 74 -27.06 -58.92 64.54
C GLY A 74 -27.04 -59.03 63.02
N ALA A 75 -28.05 -58.52 62.32
CA ALA A 75 -28.00 -58.40 60.86
C ALA A 75 -26.83 -57.49 60.44
N GLY A 76 -26.09 -57.90 59.39
CA GLY A 76 -24.89 -57.19 58.95
C GLY A 76 -23.98 -58.01 58.04
N TYR A 77 -22.87 -57.41 57.62
CA TYR A 77 -21.88 -58.00 56.72
C TYR A 77 -20.47 -57.40 56.91
N ALA A 78 -19.46 -58.07 56.35
CA ALA A 78 -18.13 -57.50 56.13
C ALA A 78 -17.80 -57.46 54.64
N GLU A 79 -17.08 -56.44 54.19
CA GLU A 79 -16.82 -56.21 52.76
C GLU A 79 -15.42 -55.63 52.49
N LEU A 80 -14.81 -56.05 51.38
CA LEU A 80 -13.57 -55.48 50.84
C LEU A 80 -13.66 -55.38 49.31
N SER A 81 -13.22 -54.24 48.76
CA SER A 81 -13.03 -54.09 47.31
C SER A 81 -11.55 -54.21 46.95
N PHE A 82 -11.18 -55.03 45.96
CA PHE A 82 -9.81 -55.35 45.55
C PHE A 82 -9.67 -55.42 44.02
N LYS A 83 -8.45 -55.39 43.47
CA LYS A 83 -8.22 -55.41 42.01
C LYS A 83 -7.23 -56.45 41.46
N THR A 84 -6.88 -57.44 42.28
CA THR A 84 -5.92 -58.49 41.90
C THR A 84 -6.60 -59.70 41.29
N SER A 85 -5.81 -60.59 40.71
CA SER A 85 -6.27 -61.82 40.09
C SER A 85 -6.80 -62.91 41.05
N GLY A 86 -7.03 -62.60 42.34
CA GLY A 86 -7.66 -63.50 43.30
C GLY A 86 -8.00 -62.85 44.66
N ILE A 87 -8.86 -63.50 45.46
CA ILE A 87 -9.20 -63.10 46.84
C ILE A 87 -9.48 -64.31 47.74
N ARG A 88 -9.12 -64.20 49.02
CA ARG A 88 -9.40 -65.17 50.08
C ARG A 88 -10.10 -64.50 51.26
N TRP A 89 -11.09 -65.16 51.87
CA TRP A 89 -11.68 -64.78 53.16
C TRP A 89 -11.20 -65.72 54.26
N VAL A 90 -10.57 -65.16 55.29
CA VAL A 90 -10.05 -65.84 56.47
C VAL A 90 -10.94 -65.54 57.68
N THR A 91 -11.27 -66.56 58.48
CA THR A 91 -12.18 -66.46 59.63
C THR A 91 -11.89 -67.49 60.73
N ARG A 92 -12.57 -67.32 61.87
CA ARG A 92 -12.67 -68.31 62.95
C ARG A 92 -13.95 -69.13 62.80
N LYS A 93 -13.84 -70.43 63.06
CA LYS A 93 -14.98 -71.38 63.10
C LYS A 93 -15.13 -71.93 64.52
N ASN A 94 -16.33 -71.89 65.11
CA ASN A 94 -16.55 -72.34 66.50
C ASN A 94 -18.01 -72.77 66.78
N SER A 95 -18.28 -73.20 68.02
CA SER A 95 -19.52 -73.88 68.37
C SER A 95 -20.75 -72.97 68.44
N TYR A 96 -20.55 -71.65 68.39
CA TYR A 96 -21.60 -70.65 68.38
C TYR A 96 -21.67 -69.88 67.06
N SER A 97 -20.97 -70.35 66.03
CA SER A 97 -20.97 -69.73 64.71
C SER A 97 -22.11 -70.24 63.83
N GLY A 98 -22.76 -69.32 63.13
CA GLY A 98 -23.83 -69.59 62.17
C GLY A 98 -23.32 -69.67 60.74
N MET A 99 -24.23 -69.48 59.79
CA MET A 99 -23.92 -69.55 58.36
C MET A 99 -23.80 -68.14 57.75
N ALA A 100 -22.84 -67.96 56.84
CA ALA A 100 -22.62 -66.72 56.11
C ALA A 100 -22.78 -66.91 54.61
N ASP A 101 -23.42 -65.96 53.95
CA ASP A 101 -23.44 -65.89 52.49
C ASP A 101 -22.26 -65.07 52.00
N VAL A 102 -21.45 -65.63 51.10
CA VAL A 102 -20.36 -64.93 50.42
C VAL A 102 -20.86 -64.46 49.06
N TYR A 103 -20.74 -63.17 48.82
CA TYR A 103 -21.00 -62.51 47.55
C TYR A 103 -19.67 -62.04 46.97
N LEU A 104 -19.53 -62.19 45.66
CA LEU A 104 -18.48 -61.53 44.89
C LEU A 104 -19.18 -60.69 43.83
N ASP A 105 -18.89 -59.39 43.83
CA ASP A 105 -19.48 -58.37 42.96
C ASP A 105 -21.02 -58.35 43.07
N GLY A 106 -21.52 -58.44 44.30
CA GLY A 106 -22.96 -58.46 44.59
C GLY A 106 -23.68 -59.75 44.20
N VAL A 107 -22.99 -60.74 43.60
CA VAL A 107 -23.56 -62.05 43.25
C VAL A 107 -23.19 -63.07 44.31
N LYS A 108 -24.19 -63.76 44.87
CA LYS A 108 -23.97 -64.82 45.85
C LYS A 108 -23.18 -65.97 45.23
N LYS A 109 -22.00 -66.27 45.77
CA LYS A 109 -21.13 -67.36 45.34
C LYS A 109 -21.28 -68.61 46.20
N ALA A 110 -21.45 -68.44 47.51
CA ALA A 110 -21.59 -69.57 48.43
C ALA A 110 -22.39 -69.20 49.68
N THR A 111 -22.99 -70.20 50.34
CA THR A 111 -23.33 -70.13 51.77
C THR A 111 -22.33 -71.02 52.50
N VAL A 112 -21.58 -70.44 53.43
CA VAL A 112 -20.54 -71.12 54.20
C VAL A 112 -21.03 -71.34 55.62
N ASP A 113 -21.04 -72.61 56.06
CA ASP A 113 -21.27 -72.96 57.46
C ASP A 113 -20.01 -72.72 58.28
N LEU A 114 -20.08 -71.81 59.26
CA LEU A 114 -18.95 -71.45 60.12
C LEU A 114 -18.89 -72.24 61.42
N TYR A 115 -19.82 -73.16 61.66
CA TYR A 115 -19.78 -73.99 62.85
C TYR A 115 -18.56 -74.92 62.88
N SER A 116 -18.05 -75.11 64.09
CA SER A 116 -17.15 -76.20 64.45
C SER A 116 -17.36 -76.53 65.92
N SER A 117 -17.38 -77.79 66.32
CA SER A 117 -17.59 -78.17 67.74
C SER A 117 -16.48 -77.65 68.67
N THR A 118 -15.29 -77.35 68.13
CA THR A 118 -14.19 -76.64 68.79
C THR A 118 -13.75 -75.41 67.99
N THR A 119 -13.12 -74.44 68.65
CA THR A 119 -12.64 -73.20 68.01
C THR A 119 -11.40 -73.45 67.13
N LYS A 120 -11.44 -73.00 65.87
CA LYS A 120 -10.31 -72.97 64.91
C LYS A 120 -10.12 -71.56 64.34
N THR A 121 -8.92 -70.99 64.43
CA THR A 121 -8.57 -69.64 63.94
C THR A 121 -7.91 -69.67 62.56
N GLN A 122 -7.83 -68.53 61.86
CA GLN A 122 -7.17 -68.35 60.55
C GLN A 122 -7.59 -69.35 59.45
N GLN A 123 -8.86 -69.73 59.40
CA GLN A 123 -9.35 -70.68 58.41
C GLN A 123 -9.84 -69.95 57.16
N VAL A 124 -9.40 -70.37 55.98
CA VAL A 124 -9.95 -69.87 54.72
C VAL A 124 -11.37 -70.42 54.56
N ALA A 125 -12.35 -69.54 54.71
CA ALA A 125 -13.76 -69.87 54.50
C ALA A 125 -14.16 -69.79 53.02
N TYR A 126 -13.44 -69.01 52.21
CA TYR A 126 -13.67 -68.87 50.77
C TYR A 126 -12.41 -68.41 50.04
N GLU A 127 -12.16 -68.91 48.81
CA GLU A 127 -11.08 -68.49 47.93
C GLU A 127 -11.52 -68.50 46.46
N VAL A 128 -11.00 -67.55 45.68
CA VAL A 128 -11.07 -67.54 44.21
C VAL A 128 -9.77 -67.00 43.61
N THR A 129 -9.33 -67.57 42.49
CA THR A 129 -8.16 -67.15 41.70
C THR A 129 -8.54 -67.06 40.21
N GLY A 130 -7.68 -66.44 39.40
CA GLY A 130 -7.93 -66.22 37.97
C GLY A 130 -9.00 -65.14 37.70
N LEU A 131 -9.19 -64.23 38.65
CA LEU A 131 -10.02 -63.06 38.44
C LEU A 131 -9.33 -62.10 37.44
N PRO A 132 -10.10 -61.38 36.61
CA PRO A 132 -9.56 -60.24 35.89
C PRO A 132 -8.97 -59.21 36.87
N GLU A 133 -7.91 -58.52 36.48
CA GLU A 133 -7.32 -57.44 37.30
C GLU A 133 -8.15 -56.15 37.22
N SER A 134 -9.40 -56.25 37.64
CA SER A 134 -10.40 -55.18 37.69
C SER A 134 -10.96 -55.04 39.10
N ALA A 135 -11.64 -53.94 39.40
CA ALA A 135 -12.23 -53.76 40.72
C ALA A 135 -13.33 -54.81 40.97
N HIS A 136 -13.10 -55.62 41.99
CA HIS A 136 -14.01 -56.62 42.52
C HIS A 136 -14.35 -56.30 43.97
N THR A 137 -15.48 -56.78 44.46
CA THR A 137 -15.91 -56.60 45.87
C THR A 137 -16.36 -57.93 46.45
N ILE A 138 -15.67 -58.40 47.49
CA ILE A 138 -16.12 -59.53 48.29
C ILE A 138 -16.95 -59.02 49.46
N ARG A 139 -18.17 -59.56 49.65
CA ARG A 139 -19.04 -59.28 50.80
C ARG A 139 -19.47 -60.57 51.47
N VAL A 140 -19.27 -60.66 52.78
CA VAL A 140 -19.65 -61.82 53.60
C VAL A 140 -20.77 -61.41 54.56
N VAL A 141 -21.95 -61.97 54.36
CA VAL A 141 -23.21 -61.53 54.99
C VAL A 141 -23.70 -62.58 55.96
N ARG A 142 -24.07 -62.17 57.18
CA ARG A 142 -24.65 -63.09 58.16
C ARG A 142 -26.08 -63.44 57.79
N THR A 143 -26.39 -64.72 57.68
CA THR A 143 -27.74 -65.18 57.28
C THR A 143 -28.76 -65.15 58.43
N GLY A 144 -28.29 -65.13 59.68
CA GLY A 144 -29.14 -65.29 60.86
C GLY A 144 -29.62 -66.72 61.07
N THR A 145 -29.18 -67.66 60.24
CA THR A 145 -29.44 -69.10 60.39
C THR A 145 -28.19 -69.82 60.91
N LYS A 146 -28.39 -71.00 61.50
CA LYS A 146 -27.32 -71.87 61.98
C LYS A 146 -27.68 -73.31 61.70
N ASN A 147 -26.67 -74.16 61.59
CA ASN A 147 -26.90 -75.59 61.67
C ASN A 147 -27.41 -75.98 63.08
N ALA A 148 -27.98 -77.17 63.20
CA ALA A 148 -28.58 -77.64 64.44
C ALA A 148 -27.59 -77.72 65.62
N GLY A 149 -26.31 -78.00 65.34
CA GLY A 149 -25.26 -78.19 66.35
C GLY A 149 -24.69 -76.89 66.93
N SER A 150 -24.90 -75.76 66.27
CA SER A 150 -24.42 -74.47 66.73
C SER A 150 -25.31 -73.89 67.83
N SER A 151 -24.74 -73.22 68.83
CA SER A 151 -25.52 -72.56 69.87
C SER A 151 -25.99 -71.15 69.49
N SER A 152 -25.42 -70.55 68.44
CA SER A 152 -25.77 -69.20 67.97
C SER A 152 -25.58 -69.05 66.46
N THR A 153 -25.99 -67.91 65.91
CA THR A 153 -25.99 -67.63 64.46
C THR A 153 -24.86 -66.69 64.04
N ASN A 154 -23.86 -66.48 64.90
CA ASN A 154 -22.82 -65.43 64.74
C ASN A 154 -21.80 -65.76 63.65
N ILE A 155 -21.23 -64.74 62.99
CA ILE A 155 -20.12 -64.94 62.04
C ILE A 155 -18.91 -64.15 62.51
N GLN A 156 -17.70 -64.60 62.17
CA GLN A 156 -16.45 -63.91 62.49
C GLN A 156 -15.72 -63.46 61.22
N LEU A 157 -14.87 -62.45 61.35
CA LEU A 157 -13.89 -62.03 60.34
C LEU A 157 -12.50 -61.94 60.97
N ASP A 158 -11.53 -62.53 60.27
CA ASP A 158 -10.10 -62.43 60.59
C ASP A 158 -9.41 -61.53 59.54
N ALA A 159 -9.39 -61.92 58.26
CA ALA A 159 -8.77 -61.11 57.20
C ALA A 159 -9.31 -61.43 55.80
N PHE A 160 -8.94 -60.58 54.82
CA PHE A 160 -9.01 -60.87 53.39
C PHE A 160 -7.61 -60.83 52.73
N VAL A 161 -7.31 -61.70 51.74
CA VAL A 161 -5.98 -61.77 51.08
C VAL A 161 -6.09 -61.76 49.54
N ALA A 162 -5.33 -60.90 48.85
CA ALA A 162 -5.43 -60.57 47.43
C ALA A 162 -4.06 -60.76 46.67
N PRO A 163 -3.82 -61.85 45.90
CA PRO A 163 -2.53 -62.11 45.18
C PRO A 163 -2.53 -61.87 43.64
N ASP A 164 -1.35 -61.71 43.00
CA ASP A 164 -1.11 -61.70 41.53
C ASP A 164 -0.26 -62.91 41.05
N VAL A 165 -0.65 -63.52 39.91
CA VAL A 165 -0.04 -64.70 39.28
C VAL A 165 -0.05 -64.69 37.73
N HIS A 166 -0.41 -63.59 37.07
CA HIS A 166 -0.52 -63.52 35.59
C HIS A 166 0.81 -63.10 34.94
N LYS A 167 1.28 -63.78 33.88
CA LYS A 167 2.49 -63.34 33.13
C LYS A 167 2.11 -62.38 32.00
N PRO A 168 2.98 -61.42 31.63
CA PRO A 168 2.69 -60.53 30.52
C PRO A 168 2.61 -61.23 29.17
N ALA A 169 1.78 -60.70 28.29
CA ALA A 169 1.71 -61.02 26.88
C ALA A 169 3.01 -60.64 26.13
N ALA A 170 3.27 -61.34 25.02
CA ALA A 170 4.41 -61.06 24.17
C ALA A 170 4.31 -59.64 23.56
N PRO A 171 5.41 -58.86 23.51
CA PRO A 171 5.40 -57.54 22.87
C PRO A 171 5.02 -57.63 21.40
N SER A 172 4.33 -56.61 20.89
CA SER A 172 3.87 -56.53 19.51
C SER A 172 4.40 -55.29 18.79
N GLY A 173 4.32 -55.30 17.46
CA GLY A 173 4.63 -54.12 16.64
C GLY A 173 6.11 -53.72 16.56
N LEU A 174 7.05 -54.64 16.78
CA LEU A 174 8.48 -54.37 16.59
C LEU A 174 8.78 -53.96 15.15
N ARG A 175 9.45 -52.82 14.98
CA ARG A 175 9.92 -52.27 13.71
C ARG A 175 11.41 -51.92 13.83
N ALA A 176 12.16 -52.21 12.78
CA ALA A 176 13.55 -51.81 12.62
C ALA A 176 13.68 -50.89 11.41
N VAL A 177 14.27 -49.70 11.60
CA VAL A 177 14.42 -48.69 10.55
C VAL A 177 15.87 -48.22 10.49
N VAL A 178 16.45 -48.18 9.29
CA VAL A 178 17.80 -47.65 9.08
C VAL A 178 17.81 -46.14 9.31
N SER A 179 18.83 -45.66 10.01
CA SER A 179 19.10 -44.24 10.23
C SER A 179 20.61 -44.00 10.11
N GLY A 180 21.06 -43.66 8.90
CA GLY A 180 22.50 -43.57 8.59
C GLY A 180 23.16 -44.95 8.71
N THR A 181 24.20 -45.07 9.53
CA THR A 181 24.84 -46.35 9.86
C THR A 181 24.16 -47.10 11.01
N ASP A 182 23.07 -46.59 11.57
CA ASP A 182 22.43 -47.13 12.78
C ASP A 182 21.07 -47.77 12.46
N VAL A 183 20.58 -48.63 13.35
CA VAL A 183 19.22 -49.18 13.28
C VAL A 183 18.42 -48.69 14.49
N ASN A 184 17.35 -47.97 14.22
CA ASN A 184 16.39 -47.52 15.22
C ASN A 184 15.25 -48.54 15.32
N LEU A 185 15.08 -49.12 16.51
CA LEU A 185 14.03 -50.04 16.84
C LEU A 185 12.89 -49.30 17.53
N SER A 186 11.65 -49.70 17.25
CA SER A 186 10.46 -49.24 17.97
C SER A 186 9.45 -50.37 18.11
N TRP A 187 8.65 -50.39 19.18
CA TRP A 187 7.61 -51.38 19.40
C TRP A 187 6.38 -50.80 20.10
N THR A 188 5.27 -51.54 20.07
CA THR A 188 4.04 -51.12 20.73
C THR A 188 4.10 -51.40 22.22
N ALA A 189 3.49 -50.52 23.01
CA ALA A 189 3.35 -50.74 24.44
C ALA A 189 2.57 -52.02 24.74
N ASN A 190 3.07 -52.84 25.66
CA ASN A 190 2.24 -53.91 26.21
C ASN A 190 1.11 -53.22 27.02
N PRO A 191 -0.17 -53.56 26.75
CA PRO A 191 -1.32 -52.92 27.39
C PRO A 191 -1.48 -53.22 28.89
N GLU A 192 -0.76 -54.22 29.41
CA GLU A 192 -0.81 -54.62 30.81
C GLU A 192 -0.12 -53.56 31.70
N THR A 193 -0.82 -53.13 32.75
CA THR A 193 -0.45 -51.95 33.56
C THR A 193 0.69 -52.20 34.54
N ASP A 194 1.02 -53.46 34.77
CA ASP A 194 2.04 -53.98 35.68
C ASP A 194 3.36 -54.31 34.95
N VAL A 195 3.46 -54.09 33.64
CA VAL A 195 4.71 -54.26 32.89
C VAL A 195 5.75 -53.26 33.39
N LYS A 196 6.96 -53.73 33.75
CA LYS A 196 8.10 -52.90 34.20
C LYS A 196 9.13 -52.58 33.11
N GLY A 197 9.16 -53.34 32.01
CA GLY A 197 10.15 -53.10 30.95
C GLY A 197 10.32 -54.21 29.90
N TYR A 198 11.31 -54.04 29.03
CA TYR A 198 11.60 -54.95 27.91
C TYR A 198 13.08 -55.31 27.79
N ARG A 199 13.37 -56.49 27.24
CA ARG A 199 14.72 -56.93 26.84
C ARG A 199 14.77 -57.20 25.34
N VAL A 200 15.74 -56.60 24.64
CA VAL A 200 15.84 -56.63 23.16
C VAL A 200 17.05 -57.44 22.71
N TYR A 201 16.88 -58.26 21.67
CA TYR A 201 17.88 -59.18 21.13
C TYR A 201 18.11 -58.99 19.63
N ARG A 202 19.34 -59.26 19.16
CA ARG A 202 19.78 -59.16 17.75
C ARG A 202 20.39 -60.47 17.24
N ARG A 203 20.26 -60.71 15.94
CA ARG A 203 20.95 -61.71 15.10
C ARG A 203 21.52 -61.05 13.84
N GLU A 204 22.70 -61.47 13.41
CA GLU A 204 23.40 -60.88 12.24
C GLU A 204 23.51 -61.90 11.10
N GLY A 205 23.23 -61.48 9.87
CA GLY A 205 23.25 -62.35 8.69
C GLY A 205 22.33 -63.57 8.85
N SER A 206 22.87 -64.77 8.65
CA SER A 206 22.16 -66.04 8.81
C SER A 206 22.32 -66.68 10.20
N SER A 207 22.89 -65.98 11.18
CA SER A 207 23.14 -66.52 12.52
C SER A 207 21.83 -66.76 13.30
N THR A 208 21.76 -67.87 14.04
CA THR A 208 20.62 -68.18 14.94
C THR A 208 20.85 -67.72 16.39
N THR A 209 22.06 -67.29 16.74
CA THR A 209 22.43 -66.91 18.12
C THR A 209 21.90 -65.52 18.45
N ARG A 210 21.08 -65.41 19.51
CA ARG A 210 20.56 -64.13 20.01
C ARG A 210 21.55 -63.46 20.96
N THR A 211 21.91 -62.22 20.66
CA THR A 211 22.69 -61.36 21.56
C THR A 211 21.78 -60.28 22.12
N GLN A 212 21.70 -60.15 23.44
CA GLN A 212 20.94 -59.06 24.06
C GLN A 212 21.67 -57.73 23.84
N ILE A 213 20.98 -56.73 23.31
CA ILE A 213 21.55 -55.42 22.96
C ILE A 213 21.07 -54.28 23.87
N GLY A 214 20.14 -54.57 24.79
CA GLY A 214 19.74 -53.64 25.83
C GLY A 214 18.55 -54.11 26.66
N SER A 215 18.24 -53.35 27.72
CA SER A 215 17.03 -53.45 28.53
C SER A 215 16.42 -52.06 28.70
N THR A 216 15.10 -51.97 28.71
CA THR A 216 14.34 -50.71 28.78
C THR A 216 13.30 -50.77 29.88
N THR A 217 12.96 -49.61 30.48
CA THR A 217 11.81 -49.47 31.37
C THR A 217 10.52 -49.30 30.56
N THR A 218 9.36 -49.45 31.20
CA THR A 218 8.03 -49.42 30.56
C THR A 218 7.79 -48.17 29.69
N ASP A 219 8.47 -47.07 29.96
CA ASP A 219 8.24 -45.81 29.24
C ASP A 219 9.13 -45.62 28.00
N VAL A 220 10.08 -46.53 27.74
CA VAL A 220 10.97 -46.45 26.57
C VAL A 220 10.56 -47.46 25.52
N ARG A 221 9.97 -46.97 24.42
CA ARG A 221 9.44 -47.78 23.30
C ARG A 221 10.36 -47.83 22.09
N THR A 222 11.60 -47.39 22.26
CA THR A 222 12.59 -47.31 21.20
C THR A 222 13.96 -47.73 21.69
N LEU A 223 14.78 -48.26 20.80
CA LEU A 223 16.18 -48.59 21.08
C LEU A 223 17.03 -48.37 19.84
N LYS A 224 18.18 -47.71 20.01
CA LYS A 224 19.13 -47.47 18.92
C LYS A 224 20.26 -48.50 18.97
N ASP A 225 20.51 -49.17 17.85
CA ASP A 225 21.63 -50.10 17.64
C ASP A 225 22.65 -49.51 16.64
N PRO A 226 23.78 -48.95 17.11
CA PRO A 226 24.67 -48.15 16.28
C PRO A 226 25.66 -48.97 15.42
N SER A 227 26.19 -48.33 14.38
CA SER A 227 27.36 -48.78 13.60
C SER A 227 27.22 -50.17 12.95
N ARG A 228 26.18 -50.35 12.13
CA ARG A 228 25.87 -51.56 11.37
C ARG A 228 26.51 -51.50 9.97
N SER A 229 27.02 -52.64 9.49
CA SER A 229 27.80 -52.70 8.25
C SER A 229 26.90 -52.63 6.99
N PRO A 230 27.24 -51.80 5.97
CA PRO A 230 26.53 -51.78 4.69
C PRO A 230 26.38 -53.17 4.08
N GLY A 231 25.22 -53.47 3.48
CA GLY A 231 24.91 -54.77 2.87
C GLY A 231 24.58 -55.91 3.84
N VAL A 232 24.72 -55.74 5.16
CA VAL A 232 24.40 -56.77 6.17
C VAL A 232 22.96 -56.68 6.64
N THR A 233 22.30 -57.84 6.78
CA THR A 233 20.95 -57.95 7.36
C THR A 233 21.01 -58.22 8.86
N TYR A 234 20.28 -57.42 9.65
CA TYR A 234 20.15 -57.56 11.09
C TYR A 234 18.71 -57.90 11.45
N THR A 235 18.50 -58.89 12.32
CA THR A 235 17.17 -59.36 12.77
C THR A 235 17.01 -59.20 14.28
N TYR A 236 15.89 -58.63 14.73
CA TYR A 236 15.64 -58.26 16.12
C TYR A 236 14.36 -58.89 16.68
N ASP A 237 14.32 -59.23 17.98
CA ASP A 237 13.12 -59.63 18.74
C ASP A 237 13.22 -59.22 20.24
N LEU A 238 12.09 -59.14 20.97
CA LEU A 238 12.08 -58.70 22.39
C LEU A 238 11.05 -59.42 23.29
N VAL A 239 11.20 -59.32 24.61
CA VAL A 239 10.26 -59.81 25.66
C VAL A 239 9.83 -58.69 26.61
N ALA A 240 8.64 -58.79 27.22
CA ALA A 240 8.15 -57.95 28.32
C ALA A 240 8.42 -58.61 29.68
N VAL A 241 8.58 -57.80 30.72
CA VAL A 241 8.75 -58.22 32.12
C VAL A 241 7.83 -57.38 33.00
N ASP A 242 7.11 -57.97 33.96
CA ASP A 242 6.25 -57.26 34.93
C ASP A 242 6.93 -56.89 36.25
N THR A 243 6.20 -56.17 37.12
CA THR A 243 6.62 -55.79 38.47
C THR A 243 6.87 -57.00 39.39
N SER A 244 6.31 -58.16 39.08
CA SER A 244 6.47 -59.44 39.77
C SER A 244 7.62 -60.30 39.20
N ASP A 245 8.41 -59.76 38.25
CA ASP A 245 9.52 -60.41 37.55
C ASP A 245 9.14 -61.57 36.61
N LEU A 246 7.85 -61.71 36.27
CA LEU A 246 7.42 -62.69 35.29
C LEU A 246 7.69 -62.18 33.86
N VAL A 247 8.17 -63.09 33.00
CA VAL A 247 8.65 -62.77 31.64
C VAL A 247 7.70 -63.36 30.59
N SER A 248 7.37 -62.55 29.59
CA SER A 248 6.55 -62.95 28.44
C SER A 248 7.29 -63.89 27.47
N PRO A 249 6.58 -64.51 26.51
CA PRO A 249 7.19 -65.03 25.29
C PRO A 249 7.83 -63.90 24.42
N TYR A 250 8.68 -64.28 23.46
CA TYR A 250 9.31 -63.36 22.50
C TYR A 250 8.30 -62.77 21.51
N SER A 251 8.56 -61.55 21.06
CA SER A 251 7.85 -60.89 19.95
C SER A 251 8.11 -61.60 18.61
N SER A 252 7.30 -61.23 17.60
CA SER A 252 7.70 -61.46 16.21
C SER A 252 8.97 -60.68 15.87
N ALA A 253 9.79 -61.22 14.98
CA ALA A 253 11.07 -60.62 14.61
C ALA A 253 10.94 -59.53 13.53
N ALA A 254 11.81 -58.52 13.57
CA ALA A 254 11.94 -57.49 12.54
C ALA A 254 13.35 -57.53 11.93
N SER A 255 13.46 -57.43 10.60
CA SER A 255 14.74 -57.48 9.90
C SER A 255 14.97 -56.24 9.03
N VAL A 256 16.22 -55.80 8.92
CA VAL A 256 16.63 -54.67 8.07
C VAL A 256 18.00 -54.92 7.43
N THR A 257 18.19 -54.47 6.19
CA THR A 257 19.47 -54.52 5.47
C THR A 257 20.02 -53.10 5.30
N MET A 258 21.30 -52.89 5.61
CA MET A 258 21.93 -51.57 5.51
C MET A 258 22.18 -51.18 4.03
N PRO A 259 21.79 -49.97 3.57
CA PRO A 259 21.97 -49.53 2.18
C PRO A 259 23.43 -49.18 1.83
N ILE A 260 23.77 -49.25 0.54
CA ILE A 260 25.07 -48.85 -0.04
C ILE A 260 24.91 -47.45 -0.68
N SER A 261 25.88 -46.53 -0.51
CA SER A 261 25.80 -45.15 -1.01
C SER A 261 25.79 -45.05 -2.54
N ALA A 262 24.80 -44.35 -3.12
CA ALA A 262 24.66 -44.18 -4.56
C ALA A 262 25.73 -43.27 -5.18
N LYS A 263 26.25 -43.68 -6.34
CA LYS A 263 27.30 -42.99 -7.09
C LYS A 263 26.78 -42.26 -8.33
N GLY A 264 27.42 -41.14 -8.68
CA GLY A 264 27.05 -40.31 -9.83
C GLY A 264 27.56 -40.86 -11.16
N ALA A 265 27.63 -40.00 -12.18
CA ALA A 265 28.12 -40.40 -13.48
C ALA A 265 29.60 -40.81 -13.43
N GLY A 266 29.93 -41.94 -14.07
CA GLY A 266 31.30 -42.48 -14.05
C GLY A 266 31.42 -43.92 -14.49
N THR A 267 32.65 -44.41 -14.49
CA THR A 267 33.00 -45.83 -14.64
C THR A 267 33.58 -46.32 -13.33
N TYR A 268 33.03 -47.40 -12.81
CA TYR A 268 33.40 -48.02 -11.52
C TYR A 268 33.98 -49.40 -11.81
N GLU A 269 35.30 -49.50 -11.66
CA GLU A 269 36.11 -50.68 -12.03
C GLU A 269 35.93 -51.83 -11.03
N ASP A 270 36.38 -53.03 -11.39
CA ASP A 270 36.18 -54.28 -10.62
C ASP A 270 36.75 -54.27 -9.19
N ASP A 271 37.66 -53.34 -8.88
CA ASP A 271 38.28 -53.12 -7.58
C ASP A 271 37.82 -51.83 -6.87
N ASP A 272 36.84 -51.11 -7.43
CA ASP A 272 36.35 -49.86 -6.87
C ASP A 272 35.63 -50.09 -5.52
N ALA A 273 35.96 -49.27 -4.53
CA ALA A 273 35.35 -49.31 -3.19
C ALA A 273 33.83 -49.00 -3.19
N ALA A 274 33.29 -48.47 -4.30
CA ALA A 274 31.86 -48.32 -4.54
C ALA A 274 31.14 -49.66 -4.71
N LEU A 275 31.86 -50.73 -5.07
CA LEU A 275 31.28 -52.03 -5.35
C LEU A 275 31.19 -52.89 -4.10
N THR A 276 30.07 -53.59 -3.95
CA THR A 276 29.91 -54.65 -2.96
C THR A 276 30.03 -56.01 -3.64
N LEU A 277 31.14 -56.69 -3.37
CA LEU A 277 31.43 -58.02 -3.89
C LEU A 277 31.16 -59.08 -2.80
N SER A 278 30.12 -59.89 -3.00
CA SER A 278 29.75 -61.00 -2.12
C SER A 278 30.21 -62.33 -2.71
N GLY A 279 30.86 -63.17 -1.90
CA GLY A 279 31.47 -64.44 -2.31
C GLY A 279 32.98 -64.32 -2.57
N ALA A 280 33.62 -65.44 -2.88
CA ALA A 280 35.06 -65.48 -3.15
C ALA A 280 35.38 -64.99 -4.57
N TRP A 281 35.34 -63.67 -4.77
CA TRP A 281 35.78 -63.02 -6.01
C TRP A 281 37.30 -63.03 -6.13
N SER A 282 37.81 -63.20 -7.36
CA SER A 282 39.23 -63.16 -7.68
C SER A 282 39.48 -62.16 -8.79
N THR A 283 40.34 -61.16 -8.53
CA THR A 283 40.77 -60.17 -9.52
C THR A 283 41.86 -60.73 -10.42
N VAL A 284 41.72 -60.54 -11.74
CA VAL A 284 42.65 -61.02 -12.76
C VAL A 284 43.14 -59.83 -13.58
N LYS A 285 44.45 -59.58 -13.56
CA LYS A 285 45.06 -58.48 -14.34
C LYS A 285 44.96 -58.74 -15.84
N SER A 286 44.52 -57.74 -16.60
CA SER A 286 44.50 -57.77 -18.06
C SER A 286 44.43 -56.37 -18.65
N GLY A 287 45.40 -56.00 -19.48
CA GLY A 287 45.39 -54.70 -20.19
C GLY A 287 44.33 -54.57 -21.29
N MET A 288 43.46 -55.57 -21.46
CA MET A 288 42.39 -55.57 -22.46
C MET A 288 41.01 -55.29 -21.84
N ASP A 289 40.89 -55.32 -20.51
CA ASP A 289 39.67 -54.96 -19.76
C ASP A 289 39.80 -53.52 -19.24
N SER A 290 38.68 -52.91 -18.85
CA SER A 290 38.66 -51.55 -18.29
C SER A 290 39.44 -51.52 -16.97
N GLY A 291 40.05 -50.39 -16.63
CA GLY A 291 40.91 -50.27 -15.43
C GLY A 291 42.17 -51.16 -15.41
N GLY A 292 42.35 -52.09 -16.35
CA GLY A 292 43.47 -53.03 -16.40
C GLY A 292 43.24 -54.37 -15.68
N SER A 293 42.01 -54.67 -15.22
CA SER A 293 41.65 -55.95 -14.58
C SER A 293 40.16 -56.30 -14.76
N TYR A 294 39.80 -57.53 -14.36
CA TYR A 294 38.41 -57.92 -14.15
C TYR A 294 38.31 -58.87 -12.94
N ALA A 295 37.16 -58.86 -12.27
CA ALA A 295 36.86 -59.76 -11.17
C ALA A 295 36.08 -61.00 -11.65
N SER A 296 36.39 -62.16 -11.09
CA SER A 296 35.79 -63.45 -11.45
C SER A 296 35.21 -64.15 -10.22
N LEU A 297 34.02 -64.74 -10.36
CA LEU A 297 33.32 -65.48 -9.29
C LEU A 297 32.98 -66.90 -9.71
N ASN A 298 33.38 -67.88 -8.89
CA ASN A 298 33.11 -69.30 -9.10
C ASN A 298 32.19 -69.93 -8.03
N GLY A 299 32.10 -69.33 -6.85
CA GLY A 299 31.22 -69.76 -5.74
C GLY A 299 29.85 -69.10 -5.77
N ALA A 300 29.03 -69.31 -4.73
CA ALA A 300 27.82 -68.50 -4.53
C ALA A 300 28.22 -67.06 -4.20
N GLY A 301 27.53 -66.08 -4.78
CA GLY A 301 27.88 -64.67 -4.61
C GLY A 301 27.24 -63.74 -5.63
N TYR A 302 27.49 -62.45 -5.48
CA TYR A 302 27.01 -61.38 -6.35
C TYR A 302 27.98 -60.19 -6.35
N ALA A 303 27.83 -59.31 -7.33
CA ALA A 303 28.38 -57.96 -7.30
C ALA A 303 27.25 -56.94 -7.33
N GLU A 304 27.39 -55.85 -6.60
CA GLU A 304 26.36 -54.83 -6.45
C GLU A 304 26.94 -53.42 -6.44
N ILE A 305 26.24 -52.47 -7.05
CA ILE A 305 26.52 -51.03 -6.99
C ILE A 305 25.22 -50.24 -6.79
N SER A 306 25.28 -49.19 -5.98
CA SER A 306 24.24 -48.15 -5.97
C SER A 306 24.67 -46.97 -6.84
N PHE A 307 23.77 -46.43 -7.65
CA PHE A 307 24.01 -45.31 -8.56
C PHE A 307 22.80 -44.37 -8.61
N LYS A 308 23.01 -43.12 -9.02
CA LYS A 308 21.94 -42.11 -9.11
C LYS A 308 21.64 -41.63 -10.52
N THR A 309 22.32 -42.19 -11.52
CA THR A 309 22.21 -41.77 -12.92
C THR A 309 21.05 -42.40 -13.68
N SER A 310 20.72 -41.78 -14.79
CA SER A 310 19.68 -42.14 -15.75
C SER A 310 19.88 -43.44 -16.52
N GLY A 311 21.05 -44.06 -16.36
CA GLY A 311 21.30 -45.41 -16.81
C GLY A 311 22.44 -46.07 -16.05
N ILE A 312 22.56 -47.38 -16.25
CA ILE A 312 23.68 -48.18 -15.75
C ILE A 312 23.98 -49.29 -16.77
N ARG A 313 25.27 -49.58 -16.97
CA ARG A 313 25.75 -50.70 -17.77
C ARG A 313 26.59 -51.60 -16.90
N TRP A 314 26.39 -52.89 -17.03
CA TRP A 314 27.33 -53.90 -16.57
C TRP A 314 28.25 -54.29 -17.72
N ILE A 315 29.53 -53.99 -17.56
CA ILE A 315 30.60 -54.37 -18.47
C ILE A 315 31.23 -55.67 -17.96
N SER A 316 31.42 -56.63 -18.87
CA SER A 316 31.92 -57.95 -18.55
C SER A 316 32.75 -58.52 -19.69
N ARG A 317 33.61 -59.48 -19.35
CA ARG A 317 34.31 -60.32 -20.32
C ARG A 317 33.50 -61.58 -20.61
N LEU A 318 33.06 -61.75 -21.86
CA LEU A 318 32.39 -62.96 -22.34
C LEU A 318 33.44 -63.98 -22.81
N ASN A 319 33.31 -65.25 -22.43
CA ASN A 319 34.25 -66.30 -22.83
C ASN A 319 33.62 -67.71 -22.77
N SER A 320 34.39 -68.74 -23.13
CA SER A 320 33.88 -70.10 -23.31
C SER A 320 33.60 -70.84 -21.99
N TYR A 321 34.02 -70.28 -20.85
CA TYR A 321 33.85 -70.87 -19.52
C TYR A 321 32.90 -70.05 -18.61
N SER A 322 32.29 -68.99 -19.14
CA SER A 322 31.33 -68.19 -18.38
C SER A 322 29.94 -68.83 -18.30
N GLY A 323 29.27 -68.67 -17.17
CA GLY A 323 27.92 -69.14 -16.87
C GLY A 323 26.89 -68.01 -16.91
N ILE A 324 25.75 -68.25 -16.26
CA ILE A 324 24.60 -67.35 -16.28
C ILE A 324 24.52 -66.56 -14.97
N ALA A 325 24.28 -65.25 -15.08
CA ALA A 325 24.01 -64.35 -13.96
C ALA A 325 22.58 -63.81 -14.00
N ASP A 326 21.92 -63.73 -12.86
CA ASP A 326 20.68 -62.98 -12.71
C ASP A 326 20.97 -61.52 -12.39
N VAL A 327 20.36 -60.60 -13.11
CA VAL A 327 20.48 -59.16 -12.88
C VAL A 327 19.22 -58.66 -12.19
N TYR A 328 19.41 -57.97 -11.06
CA TYR A 328 18.37 -57.30 -10.31
C TYR A 328 18.64 -55.79 -10.37
N LEU A 329 17.59 -55.03 -10.68
CA LEU A 329 17.58 -53.58 -10.54
C LEU A 329 16.54 -53.23 -9.48
N ASP A 330 16.98 -52.53 -8.44
CA ASP A 330 16.17 -52.13 -7.28
C ASP A 330 15.49 -53.34 -6.61
N GLY A 331 16.24 -54.44 -6.49
CA GLY A 331 15.77 -55.70 -5.91
C GLY A 331 14.82 -56.51 -6.81
N VAL A 332 14.43 -56.00 -7.98
CA VAL A 332 13.57 -56.69 -8.94
C VAL A 332 14.42 -57.36 -10.01
N LYS A 333 14.25 -58.67 -10.19
CA LYS A 333 14.93 -59.40 -11.27
C LYS A 333 14.53 -58.84 -12.64
N LYS A 334 15.49 -58.38 -13.42
CA LYS A 334 15.30 -57.82 -14.77
C LYS A 334 15.71 -58.78 -15.86
N ALA A 335 16.77 -59.55 -15.66
CA ALA A 335 17.29 -60.45 -16.68
C ALA A 335 18.02 -61.65 -16.09
N SER A 336 18.15 -62.71 -16.90
CA SER A 336 19.16 -63.76 -16.74
C SER A 336 20.11 -63.65 -17.93
N VAL A 337 21.35 -63.26 -17.68
CA VAL A 337 22.35 -62.95 -18.69
C VAL A 337 23.32 -64.13 -18.82
N ASP A 338 23.39 -64.70 -20.01
CA ASP A 338 24.36 -65.73 -20.35
C ASP A 338 25.67 -65.07 -20.82
N LEU A 339 26.74 -65.26 -20.06
CA LEU A 339 28.03 -64.64 -20.35
C LEU A 339 28.90 -65.47 -21.32
N TYR A 340 28.36 -66.57 -21.87
CA TYR A 340 29.10 -67.43 -22.79
C TYR A 340 29.41 -66.74 -24.13
N SER A 341 30.63 -66.96 -24.60
CA SER A 341 31.01 -66.72 -25.99
C SER A 341 32.05 -67.75 -26.42
N SER A 342 31.96 -68.30 -27.64
CA SER A 342 32.91 -69.30 -28.15
C SER A 342 34.34 -68.77 -28.28
N THR A 343 34.50 -67.44 -28.32
CA THR A 343 35.79 -66.72 -28.27
C THR A 343 35.73 -65.64 -27.19
N THR A 344 36.86 -65.34 -26.56
CA THR A 344 36.95 -64.26 -25.56
C THR A 344 36.63 -62.91 -26.19
N ARG A 345 35.69 -62.17 -25.60
CA ARG A 345 35.34 -60.78 -25.96
C ARG A 345 35.43 -59.91 -24.71
N TYR A 346 36.26 -58.89 -24.76
CA TYR A 346 36.57 -57.98 -23.67
C TYR A 346 35.60 -56.79 -23.64
N GLN A 347 35.39 -56.16 -22.48
CA GLN A 347 34.62 -54.92 -22.32
C GLN A 347 33.21 -54.96 -22.96
N GLN A 348 32.49 -56.08 -22.83
CA GLN A 348 31.17 -56.24 -23.43
C GLN A 348 30.08 -55.75 -22.47
N VAL A 349 29.10 -55.01 -22.98
CA VAL A 349 27.89 -54.67 -22.22
C VAL A 349 27.07 -55.95 -22.06
N ALA A 350 27.17 -56.56 -20.88
CA ALA A 350 26.41 -57.75 -20.52
C ALA A 350 24.96 -57.40 -20.17
N TYR A 351 24.74 -56.22 -19.60
CA TYR A 351 23.41 -55.69 -19.31
C TYR A 351 23.42 -54.15 -19.35
N GLU A 352 22.31 -53.55 -19.76
CA GLU A 352 22.10 -52.10 -19.75
C GLU A 352 20.67 -51.78 -19.30
N ALA A 353 20.55 -50.80 -18.41
CA ALA A 353 19.29 -50.12 -18.11
C ALA A 353 19.42 -48.64 -18.49
N LYS A 354 18.39 -48.10 -19.14
CA LYS A 354 18.26 -46.70 -19.55
C LYS A 354 16.95 -46.13 -19.06
N GLY A 355 16.85 -44.80 -19.04
CA GLY A 355 15.60 -44.12 -18.74
C GLY A 355 15.24 -44.18 -17.26
N LEU A 356 16.23 -44.36 -16.39
CA LEU A 356 16.04 -44.38 -14.95
C LEU A 356 15.88 -42.95 -14.44
N THR A 357 15.17 -42.77 -13.33
CA THR A 357 15.09 -41.45 -12.70
C THR A 357 16.42 -41.12 -12.04
N GLU A 358 16.80 -39.85 -11.92
CA GLU A 358 18.04 -39.43 -11.23
C GLU A 358 17.86 -39.53 -9.69
N THR A 359 17.57 -40.74 -9.23
CA THR A 359 17.31 -41.15 -7.84
C THR A 359 18.20 -42.33 -7.48
N ASP A 360 18.34 -42.65 -6.20
CA ASP A 360 19.13 -43.81 -5.79
C ASP A 360 18.54 -45.11 -6.37
N HIS A 361 19.35 -45.78 -7.19
CA HIS A 361 19.10 -47.09 -7.77
C HIS A 361 20.17 -48.09 -7.33
N THR A 362 19.87 -49.38 -7.39
CA THR A 362 20.82 -50.45 -7.09
C THR A 362 20.82 -51.50 -8.20
N LEU A 363 21.98 -51.77 -8.79
CA LEU A 363 22.18 -52.87 -9.73
C LEU A 363 22.94 -54.00 -9.03
N ARG A 364 22.36 -55.20 -8.99
CA ARG A 364 22.98 -56.42 -8.47
C ARG A 364 23.04 -57.51 -9.53
N VAL A 365 24.23 -58.10 -9.71
CA VAL A 365 24.46 -59.23 -10.61
C VAL A 365 24.81 -60.47 -9.79
N VAL A 366 23.94 -61.47 -9.82
CA VAL A 366 23.98 -62.66 -8.96
C VAL A 366 24.35 -63.88 -9.78
N ARG A 367 25.37 -64.62 -9.36
CA ARG A 367 25.72 -65.87 -10.04
C ARG A 367 24.65 -66.93 -9.79
N THR A 368 24.09 -67.51 -10.86
CA THR A 368 23.05 -68.55 -10.73
C THR A 368 23.60 -69.95 -10.41
N GLY A 369 24.89 -70.16 -10.67
CA GLY A 369 25.50 -71.50 -10.62
C GLY A 369 25.13 -72.38 -11.81
N THR A 370 24.38 -71.86 -12.79
CA THR A 370 24.02 -72.55 -14.02
C THR A 370 24.82 -72.03 -15.22
N LYS A 371 24.83 -72.80 -16.31
CA LYS A 371 25.48 -72.46 -17.57
C LYS A 371 24.68 -73.04 -18.72
N ASN A 372 24.84 -72.50 -19.93
CA ASN A 372 24.34 -73.16 -21.13
C ASN A 372 25.14 -74.46 -21.43
N ALA A 373 24.65 -75.23 -22.39
CA ALA A 373 25.26 -76.52 -22.77
C ALA A 373 26.68 -76.37 -23.34
N SER A 374 26.97 -75.25 -24.02
CA SER A 374 28.22 -75.00 -24.73
C SER A 374 29.35 -74.48 -23.84
N SER A 375 29.04 -73.95 -22.66
CA SER A 375 30.03 -73.40 -21.73
C SER A 375 30.74 -74.50 -20.95
N SER A 376 32.03 -74.33 -20.65
CA SER A 376 32.80 -75.31 -19.86
C SER A 376 32.74 -75.08 -18.34
N SER A 377 32.24 -73.93 -17.88
CA SER A 377 32.10 -73.61 -16.45
C SER A 377 30.91 -72.68 -16.20
N THR A 378 30.64 -72.39 -14.94
CA THR A 378 29.51 -71.58 -14.45
C THR A 378 30.00 -70.24 -13.89
N SER A 379 31.23 -69.84 -14.20
CA SER A 379 31.88 -68.63 -13.67
C SER A 379 31.20 -67.37 -14.19
N ILE A 380 31.13 -66.29 -13.40
CA ILE A 380 30.73 -64.98 -13.92
C ILE A 380 31.87 -63.98 -13.73
N THR A 381 31.92 -62.98 -14.59
CA THR A 381 32.98 -61.97 -14.63
C THR A 381 32.39 -60.57 -14.55
N LEU A 382 33.09 -59.66 -13.88
CA LEU A 382 32.78 -58.25 -13.78
C LEU A 382 34.03 -57.46 -14.21
N ASP A 383 33.87 -56.63 -15.23
CA ASP A 383 34.91 -55.70 -15.69
C ASP A 383 34.65 -54.34 -15.03
N ALA A 384 33.50 -53.73 -15.31
CA ALA A 384 33.11 -52.47 -14.69
C ALA A 384 31.58 -52.30 -14.62
N PHE A 385 31.13 -51.32 -13.83
CA PHE A 385 29.83 -50.70 -14.00
C PHE A 385 29.98 -49.28 -14.56
N VAL A 386 29.20 -48.91 -15.58
CA VAL A 386 29.23 -47.57 -16.18
C VAL A 386 27.89 -46.87 -15.99
N ALA A 387 27.91 -45.73 -15.32
CA ALA A 387 26.78 -44.88 -14.98
C ALA A 387 26.79 -43.62 -15.88
N PRO A 388 26.14 -43.59 -17.06
CA PRO A 388 26.08 -42.40 -17.90
C PRO A 388 25.02 -41.39 -17.42
N ASP A 389 25.31 -40.10 -17.54
CA ASP A 389 24.32 -39.01 -17.45
C ASP A 389 23.94 -38.53 -18.87
N ILE A 390 22.65 -38.61 -19.18
CA ILE A 390 22.08 -38.27 -20.49
C ILE A 390 20.88 -37.32 -20.39
N TYR A 391 20.58 -36.79 -19.20
CA TYR A 391 19.47 -35.85 -19.05
C TYR A 391 19.97 -34.43 -18.86
N PRO A 392 19.48 -33.48 -19.67
CA PRO A 392 19.78 -32.09 -19.40
C PRO A 392 19.14 -31.63 -18.09
N PRO A 393 19.72 -30.60 -17.43
CA PRO A 393 19.13 -30.02 -16.22
C PRO A 393 17.70 -29.51 -16.45
N ALA A 394 17.01 -29.20 -15.36
CA ALA A 394 15.79 -28.41 -15.48
C ALA A 394 16.09 -27.01 -16.04
N ALA A 395 15.10 -26.42 -16.74
CA ALA A 395 15.17 -25.02 -17.17
C ALA A 395 15.28 -24.10 -15.94
N PRO A 396 16.15 -23.08 -15.96
CA PRO A 396 16.17 -22.06 -14.92
C PRO A 396 14.80 -21.41 -14.74
N VAL A 397 14.39 -21.19 -13.49
CA VAL A 397 13.09 -20.59 -13.14
C VAL A 397 13.27 -19.21 -12.51
N GLY A 398 12.19 -18.44 -12.43
CA GLY A 398 12.22 -17.12 -11.79
C GLY A 398 13.14 -16.12 -12.51
N LEU A 399 13.33 -16.25 -13.82
CA LEU A 399 14.05 -15.26 -14.60
C LEU A 399 13.35 -13.90 -14.44
N THR A 400 14.15 -12.89 -14.14
CA THR A 400 13.75 -11.49 -13.99
C THR A 400 14.64 -10.64 -14.88
N ALA A 401 14.09 -9.55 -15.40
CA ALA A 401 14.80 -8.57 -16.19
C ALA A 401 14.49 -7.18 -15.66
N THR A 402 15.45 -6.59 -14.97
CA THR A 402 15.34 -5.27 -14.34
C THR A 402 15.98 -4.24 -15.27
N PRO A 403 15.18 -3.39 -15.94
CA PRO A 403 15.71 -2.38 -16.85
C PRO A 403 16.47 -1.29 -16.09
N LYS A 404 17.58 -0.83 -16.66
CA LYS A 404 18.41 0.28 -16.20
C LYS A 404 18.76 1.17 -17.40
N THR A 405 19.30 2.37 -17.18
CA THR A 405 19.77 3.23 -18.27
C THR A 405 20.80 2.48 -19.14
N GLY A 406 20.49 2.29 -20.42
CA GLY A 406 21.35 1.62 -21.41
C GLY A 406 21.65 0.13 -21.13
N SER A 407 20.97 -0.51 -20.18
CA SER A 407 21.25 -1.91 -19.80
C SER A 407 20.05 -2.63 -19.17
N VAL A 408 20.12 -3.95 -19.09
CA VAL A 408 19.15 -4.78 -18.36
C VAL A 408 19.92 -5.71 -17.43
N GLN A 409 19.59 -5.67 -16.14
CA GLN A 409 20.11 -6.60 -15.16
C GLN A 409 19.18 -7.82 -15.06
N LEU A 410 19.71 -8.98 -15.40
CA LEU A 410 19.04 -10.27 -15.31
C LEU A 410 19.37 -10.97 -13.99
N GLY A 411 18.40 -11.68 -13.45
CA GLY A 411 18.57 -12.62 -12.34
C GLY A 411 17.61 -13.79 -12.47
N TRP A 412 18.05 -14.99 -12.08
CA TRP A 412 17.23 -16.20 -12.11
C TRP A 412 17.54 -17.09 -10.91
N THR A 413 16.69 -18.10 -10.68
CA THR A 413 16.95 -19.14 -9.69
C THR A 413 17.75 -20.27 -10.34
N ALA A 414 18.75 -20.78 -9.62
CA ALA A 414 19.58 -21.88 -10.09
C ALA A 414 18.73 -23.14 -10.36
N SER A 415 19.10 -23.91 -11.38
CA SER A 415 18.54 -25.24 -11.58
C SER A 415 18.96 -26.15 -10.42
N PRO A 416 18.09 -27.06 -9.94
CA PRO A 416 18.31 -27.84 -8.71
C PRO A 416 19.39 -28.91 -8.84
N GLU A 417 19.78 -29.29 -10.05
CA GLU A 417 20.77 -30.33 -10.31
C GLU A 417 22.19 -29.88 -9.92
N SER A 418 22.92 -30.75 -9.21
CA SER A 418 24.22 -30.42 -8.62
C SER A 418 25.39 -30.36 -9.61
N ASP A 419 25.17 -30.81 -10.84
CA ASP A 419 26.14 -30.91 -11.94
C ASP A 419 26.05 -29.75 -12.94
N VAL A 420 25.22 -28.73 -12.66
CA VAL A 420 25.15 -27.50 -13.46
C VAL A 420 26.46 -26.72 -13.38
N ILE A 421 27.08 -26.46 -14.53
CA ILE A 421 28.37 -25.74 -14.65
C ILE A 421 28.21 -24.27 -15.08
N GLY A 422 27.01 -23.86 -15.52
CA GLY A 422 26.70 -22.47 -15.85
C GLY A 422 25.47 -22.31 -16.73
N TYR A 423 25.25 -21.07 -17.18
CA TYR A 423 24.03 -20.67 -17.88
C TYR A 423 24.33 -19.98 -19.21
N ARG A 424 23.51 -20.22 -20.22
CA ARG A 424 23.56 -19.46 -21.48
C ARG A 424 22.41 -18.47 -21.53
N VAL A 425 22.72 -17.21 -21.80
CA VAL A 425 21.73 -16.13 -21.89
C VAL A 425 21.41 -15.88 -23.35
N TYR A 426 20.12 -15.79 -23.65
CA TYR A 426 19.58 -15.50 -24.96
C TYR A 426 18.87 -14.15 -24.94
N ARG A 427 19.09 -13.34 -25.97
CA ARG A 427 18.48 -12.02 -26.16
C ARG A 427 17.83 -11.91 -27.53
N GLY A 428 16.63 -11.35 -27.58
CA GLY A 428 15.92 -11.00 -28.82
C GLY A 428 15.38 -9.57 -28.77
N ALA A 429 15.07 -9.02 -29.94
CA ALA A 429 14.30 -7.77 -30.06
C ALA A 429 12.84 -7.98 -29.61
N ALA A 430 11.98 -6.96 -29.72
CA ALA A 430 10.56 -7.06 -29.41
C ALA A 430 9.84 -8.20 -30.17
N THR A 431 10.30 -8.54 -31.38
CA THR A 431 9.80 -9.66 -32.21
C THR A 431 10.93 -10.62 -32.65
N GLY A 432 10.58 -11.85 -33.03
CA GLY A 432 11.54 -12.91 -33.39
C GLY A 432 11.88 -13.89 -32.25
N ALA A 433 12.87 -14.77 -32.45
CA ALA A 433 13.36 -15.67 -31.40
C ALA A 433 14.64 -15.08 -30.76
N PRO A 434 14.79 -15.11 -29.42
CA PRO A 434 16.06 -14.76 -28.77
C PRO A 434 17.23 -15.65 -29.23
N THR A 435 18.39 -15.04 -29.43
CA THR A 435 19.64 -15.74 -29.79
C THR A 435 20.66 -15.63 -28.67
N ALA A 436 21.57 -16.59 -28.54
CA ALA A 436 22.59 -16.57 -27.50
C ALA A 436 23.45 -15.28 -27.58
N VAL A 437 23.52 -14.54 -26.48
CA VAL A 437 24.34 -13.32 -26.35
C VAL A 437 25.61 -13.58 -25.55
N THR A 438 25.61 -14.60 -24.69
CA THR A 438 26.82 -15.01 -23.97
C THR A 438 27.65 -15.99 -24.79
N THR A 439 28.95 -15.72 -24.91
CA THR A 439 29.91 -16.56 -25.64
C THR A 439 30.52 -17.67 -24.79
N LYS A 440 30.44 -17.54 -23.46
CA LYS A 440 30.80 -18.55 -22.45
C LYS A 440 29.65 -18.71 -21.44
N PRO A 441 29.49 -19.90 -20.80
CA PRO A 441 28.51 -20.06 -19.73
C PRO A 441 28.75 -19.05 -18.59
N VAL A 442 27.68 -18.39 -18.16
CA VAL A 442 27.66 -17.53 -16.98
C VAL A 442 27.59 -18.44 -15.76
N THR A 443 28.56 -18.35 -14.84
CA THR A 443 28.61 -19.21 -13.65
C THR A 443 27.71 -18.71 -12.51
N ASP A 444 27.41 -17.42 -12.51
CA ASP A 444 26.51 -16.79 -11.54
C ASP A 444 25.04 -16.91 -11.98
N THR A 445 24.11 -16.70 -11.05
CA THR A 445 22.65 -16.68 -11.32
C THR A 445 22.14 -15.29 -11.70
N GLY A 446 22.99 -14.50 -12.35
CA GLY A 446 22.68 -13.14 -12.78
C GLY A 446 23.68 -12.65 -13.83
N TRP A 447 23.22 -11.75 -14.68
CA TRP A 447 24.03 -11.19 -15.76
C TRP A 447 23.54 -9.79 -16.15
N THR A 448 24.43 -8.89 -16.54
CA THR A 448 24.04 -7.56 -17.02
C THR A 448 24.28 -7.47 -18.52
N ASP A 449 23.21 -7.21 -19.26
CA ASP A 449 23.24 -6.91 -20.69
C ASP A 449 23.38 -5.40 -20.87
N ASP A 450 24.53 -4.93 -21.35
CA ASP A 450 24.82 -3.49 -21.54
C ASP A 450 24.79 -3.06 -23.00
N GLY A 451 24.82 -1.74 -23.25
CA GLY A 451 24.84 -1.16 -24.60
C GLY A 451 23.49 -1.18 -25.32
N LEU A 452 22.41 -1.39 -24.57
CA LEU A 452 21.05 -1.46 -25.10
C LEU A 452 20.50 -0.08 -25.44
N LEU A 453 19.60 -0.02 -26.42
CA LEU A 453 18.98 1.23 -26.86
C LEU A 453 17.88 1.63 -25.86
N PRO A 454 17.90 2.86 -25.31
CA PRO A 454 16.79 3.43 -24.56
C PRO A 454 15.47 3.34 -25.34
N GLY A 455 14.37 3.05 -24.63
CA GLY A 455 13.03 2.89 -25.22
C GLY A 455 12.81 1.58 -25.97
N ALA A 456 13.87 0.83 -26.32
CA ALA A 456 13.73 -0.46 -26.98
C ALA A 456 13.34 -1.57 -25.98
N THR A 457 12.47 -2.46 -26.43
CA THR A 457 12.08 -3.67 -25.71
C THR A 457 12.93 -4.85 -26.14
N TYR A 458 13.51 -5.53 -25.14
CA TYR A 458 14.29 -6.74 -25.31
C TYR A 458 13.61 -7.92 -24.61
N ARG A 459 13.83 -9.12 -25.16
CA ARG A 459 13.35 -10.40 -24.60
C ARG A 459 14.51 -11.26 -24.20
N TYR A 460 14.41 -11.89 -23.04
CA TYR A 460 15.46 -12.72 -22.45
C TYR A 460 14.96 -14.11 -22.12
N GLN A 461 15.83 -15.09 -22.36
CA GLN A 461 15.69 -16.47 -21.90
C GLN A 461 17.05 -16.97 -21.41
N VAL A 462 17.03 -17.97 -20.54
CA VAL A 462 18.24 -18.59 -19.99
C VAL A 462 18.10 -20.10 -20.02
N THR A 463 19.17 -20.81 -20.39
CA THR A 463 19.31 -22.27 -20.23
C THR A 463 20.40 -22.57 -19.21
N ALA A 464 20.34 -23.76 -18.61
CA ALA A 464 21.39 -24.34 -17.78
C ALA A 464 22.18 -25.36 -18.60
N LEU A 465 23.48 -25.46 -18.32
CA LEU A 465 24.40 -26.41 -18.93
C LEU A 465 25.02 -27.26 -17.81
N ASP A 466 25.01 -28.58 -17.96
CA ASP A 466 25.64 -29.50 -17.01
C ASP A 466 27.09 -29.89 -17.39
N GLN A 467 27.72 -30.67 -16.52
CA GLN A 467 29.05 -31.23 -16.71
C GLN A 467 29.12 -32.28 -17.83
N GLY A 468 28.01 -32.95 -18.15
CA GLY A 468 27.86 -33.86 -19.29
C GLY A 468 27.76 -33.14 -20.64
N GLY A 469 27.60 -31.82 -20.64
CA GLY A 469 27.41 -30.98 -21.82
C GLY A 469 25.96 -30.93 -22.31
N ASN A 470 25.00 -31.45 -21.54
CA ASN A 470 23.59 -31.37 -21.89
C ASN A 470 23.03 -29.99 -21.51
N GLU A 471 22.29 -29.37 -22.45
CA GLU A 471 21.68 -28.05 -22.27
C GLU A 471 20.18 -28.22 -21.99
N SER A 472 19.68 -27.54 -20.95
CA SER A 472 18.28 -27.58 -20.56
C SER A 472 17.36 -26.92 -21.58
N PRO A 473 16.04 -27.20 -21.53
CA PRO A 473 15.07 -26.34 -22.17
C PRO A 473 15.22 -24.88 -21.73
N VAL A 474 14.86 -23.93 -22.61
CA VAL A 474 14.87 -22.50 -22.29
C VAL A 474 13.90 -22.17 -21.15
N SER A 475 14.28 -21.21 -20.30
CA SER A 475 13.38 -20.61 -19.31
C SER A 475 12.15 -19.96 -19.97
N ALA A 476 11.18 -19.61 -19.14
CA ALA A 476 10.14 -18.66 -19.53
C ALA A 476 10.80 -17.35 -20.04
N VAL A 477 10.23 -16.78 -21.10
CA VAL A 477 10.70 -15.51 -21.66
C VAL A 477 10.27 -14.36 -20.74
N VAL A 478 11.19 -13.42 -20.51
CA VAL A 478 10.87 -12.14 -19.88
C VAL A 478 11.17 -10.99 -20.83
N THR A 479 10.40 -9.92 -20.70
CA THR A 479 10.56 -8.68 -21.47
C THR A 479 11.04 -7.57 -20.56
N ALA A 480 11.99 -6.77 -21.03
CA ALA A 480 12.34 -5.50 -20.40
C ALA A 480 12.42 -4.41 -21.46
N THR A 481 11.76 -3.28 -21.19
CA THR A 481 11.93 -2.05 -21.97
C THR A 481 12.95 -1.19 -21.27
N VAL A 482 14.05 -0.88 -21.95
CA VAL A 482 15.10 -0.03 -21.40
C VAL A 482 14.49 1.35 -21.12
N PRO A 483 14.65 1.91 -19.92
CA PRO A 483 14.02 3.18 -19.60
C PRO A 483 14.63 4.26 -20.48
N MET A 484 13.77 5.11 -21.02
CA MET A 484 14.16 6.27 -21.81
C MET A 484 13.93 7.53 -20.98
N LYS A 485 14.97 8.35 -20.79
CA LYS A 485 14.85 9.69 -20.21
C LYS A 485 14.67 10.68 -21.36
N ALA A 486 13.42 10.99 -21.69
CA ALA A 486 13.12 11.92 -22.77
C ALA A 486 13.39 13.35 -22.30
N LEU A 487 14.47 13.93 -22.80
CA LEU A 487 14.88 15.28 -22.46
C LEU A 487 14.00 16.34 -23.18
N PRO A 488 13.71 17.48 -22.50
CA PRO A 488 12.95 18.59 -23.09
C PRO A 488 13.80 19.38 -24.11
N ALA A 489 13.26 20.50 -24.59
CA ALA A 489 14.00 21.40 -25.47
C ALA A 489 15.21 22.00 -24.76
N GLY A 490 16.35 22.04 -25.45
CA GLY A 490 17.58 22.59 -24.88
C GLY A 490 18.86 22.20 -25.64
N THR A 491 19.97 22.75 -25.15
CA THR A 491 21.32 22.37 -25.54
C THR A 491 21.93 21.53 -24.43
N TYR A 492 22.40 20.33 -24.76
CA TYR A 492 23.05 19.38 -23.85
C TYR A 492 24.53 19.31 -24.19
N GLU A 493 25.35 19.85 -23.30
CA GLU A 493 26.79 20.05 -23.49
C GLU A 493 27.54 18.73 -23.27
N ASP A 494 28.78 18.66 -23.74
CA ASP A 494 29.62 17.45 -23.71
C ASP A 494 29.87 16.87 -22.30
N ASP A 495 29.59 17.63 -21.24
CA ASP A 495 29.72 17.23 -19.84
C ASP A 495 28.41 17.01 -19.09
N ASP A 496 27.26 17.12 -19.76
CA ASP A 496 25.95 16.83 -19.19
C ASP A 496 25.74 15.31 -19.06
N THR A 497 26.50 14.66 -18.19
CA THR A 497 26.49 13.20 -17.99
C THR A 497 25.15 12.64 -17.48
N ASP A 498 24.27 13.50 -16.96
CA ASP A 498 22.90 13.15 -16.61
C ASP A 498 21.95 13.10 -17.83
N ALA A 499 22.35 13.71 -18.94
CA ALA A 499 21.61 13.76 -20.21
C ALA A 499 22.25 12.84 -21.27
N LEU A 500 23.58 12.78 -21.29
CA LEU A 500 24.38 12.11 -22.32
C LEU A 500 25.04 10.85 -21.78
N THR A 501 24.88 9.74 -22.50
CA THR A 501 25.62 8.50 -22.25
C THR A 501 26.86 8.45 -23.13
N LEU A 502 28.03 8.68 -22.53
CA LEU A 502 29.34 8.59 -23.18
C LEU A 502 29.97 7.21 -22.93
N LYS A 503 29.97 6.33 -23.94
CA LYS A 503 30.62 5.01 -23.87
C LYS A 503 31.97 5.03 -24.60
N GLY A 504 33.01 4.54 -23.96
CA GLY A 504 34.39 4.56 -24.46
C GLY A 504 35.23 5.64 -23.77
N PRO A 505 36.55 5.71 -24.05
CA PRO A 505 37.46 6.64 -23.38
C PRO A 505 37.32 8.07 -23.94
N TRP A 506 36.19 8.72 -23.67
CA TRP A 506 35.96 10.12 -24.00
C TRP A 506 36.86 11.03 -23.16
N SER A 507 37.54 11.98 -23.81
CA SER A 507 38.44 12.93 -23.17
C SER A 507 37.97 14.36 -23.42
N ARG A 508 37.59 15.05 -22.34
CA ARG A 508 37.13 16.44 -22.34
C ARG A 508 38.31 17.41 -22.43
N THR A 509 38.15 18.46 -23.22
CA THR A 509 39.12 19.56 -23.38
C THR A 509 38.39 20.90 -23.25
N THR A 510 38.91 21.78 -22.40
CA THR A 510 38.37 23.14 -22.24
C THR A 510 38.75 24.03 -23.43
N SER A 511 37.84 24.93 -23.82
CA SER A 511 38.05 25.95 -24.84
C SER A 511 37.70 27.34 -24.28
N THR A 512 38.62 28.30 -24.36
CA THR A 512 38.41 29.70 -23.88
C THR A 512 38.82 30.71 -24.96
N GLY A 513 38.09 31.85 -25.06
CA GLY A 513 38.37 32.93 -26.02
C GLY A 513 37.23 33.26 -27.00
N ALA A 514 37.49 34.10 -28.01
CA ALA A 514 36.46 34.62 -28.95
C ALA A 514 36.04 33.64 -30.07
N ASN A 515 36.34 32.34 -29.95
CA ASN A 515 36.00 31.27 -30.89
C ASN A 515 36.04 29.94 -30.11
N THR A 516 35.03 29.67 -29.30
CA THR A 516 34.99 28.51 -28.39
C THR A 516 33.87 27.56 -28.74
N ASP A 517 34.02 26.33 -28.28
CA ASP A 517 32.96 25.32 -28.27
C ASP A 517 31.85 25.76 -27.29
N SER A 518 30.64 25.23 -27.46
CA SER A 518 29.50 25.52 -26.56
C SER A 518 29.83 25.05 -25.14
N GLY A 519 29.26 25.72 -24.12
CA GLY A 519 29.63 25.48 -22.72
C GLY A 519 31.09 25.73 -22.33
N GLY A 520 31.99 26.10 -23.27
CA GLY A 520 33.42 26.27 -23.04
C GLY A 520 34.24 24.98 -23.05
N SER A 521 33.74 23.87 -23.62
CA SER A 521 34.48 22.61 -23.78
C SER A 521 33.99 21.76 -24.93
N PHE A 522 34.77 20.73 -25.27
CA PHE A 522 34.32 19.63 -26.12
C PHE A 522 34.98 18.34 -25.66
N SER A 523 34.33 17.21 -25.95
CA SER A 523 34.85 15.88 -25.68
C SER A 523 35.27 15.18 -26.96
N SER A 524 36.35 14.40 -26.90
CA SER A 524 36.88 13.67 -28.05
C SER A 524 37.01 12.17 -27.77
N LEU A 525 36.74 11.36 -28.78
CA LEU A 525 36.84 9.90 -28.71
C LEU A 525 37.81 9.37 -29.76
N GLY A 526 38.88 8.71 -29.29
CA GLY A 526 39.93 8.12 -30.13
C GLY A 526 39.83 6.60 -30.33
N ASP A 527 39.04 5.90 -29.52
CA ASP A 527 38.90 4.43 -29.53
C ASP A 527 37.45 4.01 -29.81
N THR A 528 37.10 2.73 -29.68
CA THR A 528 35.72 2.24 -29.81
C THR A 528 34.82 2.89 -28.76
N GLY A 529 33.64 3.36 -29.19
CA GLY A 529 32.72 4.06 -28.32
C GLY A 529 31.62 4.80 -29.08
N TYR A 530 30.71 5.39 -28.33
CA TYR A 530 29.59 6.18 -28.85
C TYR A 530 29.16 7.24 -27.83
N VAL A 531 28.39 8.22 -28.30
CA VAL A 531 27.54 9.08 -27.46
C VAL A 531 26.08 8.77 -27.79
N GLU A 532 25.22 8.80 -26.77
CA GLU A 532 23.79 8.60 -26.91
C GLU A 532 22.99 9.60 -26.06
N MET A 533 21.86 10.06 -26.61
CA MET A 533 20.90 10.93 -25.93
C MET A 533 19.48 10.56 -26.33
N SER A 534 18.56 10.63 -25.39
CA SER A 534 17.13 10.48 -25.65
C SER A 534 16.40 11.82 -25.44
N PHE A 535 15.48 12.17 -26.33
CA PHE A 535 14.81 13.48 -26.35
C PHE A 535 13.33 13.32 -26.76
N ALA A 536 12.46 14.23 -26.35
CA ALA A 536 11.03 14.21 -26.70
C ALA A 536 10.64 15.27 -27.74
N THR A 537 11.63 16.00 -28.26
CA THR A 537 11.36 17.22 -29.02
C THR A 537 11.29 16.95 -30.52
N SER A 538 10.88 17.99 -31.23
CA SER A 538 10.69 18.01 -32.68
C SER A 538 11.95 17.77 -33.54
N GLY A 539 13.13 17.63 -32.96
CA GLY A 539 14.37 17.49 -33.72
C GLY A 539 15.59 17.23 -32.87
N VAL A 540 16.73 17.00 -33.53
CA VAL A 540 18.04 16.90 -32.87
C VAL A 540 19.15 17.40 -33.78
N ARG A 541 20.09 18.14 -33.20
CA ARG A 541 21.32 18.61 -33.86
C ARG A 541 22.54 18.11 -33.11
N TRP A 542 23.59 17.80 -33.85
CA TRP A 542 24.90 17.49 -33.30
C TRP A 542 25.88 18.62 -33.61
N LEU A 543 26.31 19.32 -32.56
CA LEU A 543 27.40 20.27 -32.63
C LEU A 543 28.72 19.54 -32.34
N ALA A 544 29.72 19.82 -33.16
CA ALA A 544 31.04 19.23 -33.03
C ALA A 544 32.16 20.20 -33.40
N ARG A 545 33.33 19.94 -32.84
CA ARG A 545 34.57 20.59 -33.26
C ARG A 545 35.18 19.86 -34.45
N THR A 546 35.14 20.46 -35.63
CA THR A 546 35.76 19.87 -36.84
C THR A 546 37.20 20.35 -37.00
N ASN A 547 38.14 19.44 -37.32
CA ASN A 547 39.54 19.78 -37.59
C ASN A 547 40.22 18.67 -38.43
N SER A 548 41.51 18.81 -38.68
CA SER A 548 42.27 17.89 -39.53
C SER A 548 42.47 16.50 -38.89
N SER A 549 42.39 16.38 -37.56
CA SER A 549 42.50 15.12 -36.82
C SER A 549 41.17 14.35 -36.72
N SER A 550 40.08 14.90 -37.25
CA SER A 550 38.75 14.30 -37.16
C SER A 550 38.52 13.16 -38.16
N GLY A 551 37.77 12.14 -37.74
CA GLY A 551 37.36 10.97 -38.52
C GLY A 551 35.86 10.94 -38.79
N GLN A 552 35.34 9.73 -39.03
CA GLN A 552 33.93 9.51 -39.40
C GLN A 552 33.12 8.85 -38.27
N ALA A 553 31.86 9.27 -38.14
CA ALA A 553 30.90 8.70 -37.20
C ALA A 553 29.62 8.25 -37.92
N ASP A 554 29.05 7.13 -37.50
CA ASP A 554 27.70 6.73 -37.92
C ASP A 554 26.68 7.33 -36.95
N VAL A 555 25.66 7.99 -37.50
CA VAL A 555 24.55 8.53 -36.72
C VAL A 555 23.33 7.62 -36.88
N TYR A 556 22.82 7.14 -35.75
CA TYR A 556 21.61 6.35 -35.65
C TYR A 556 20.54 7.20 -34.98
N LEU A 557 19.32 7.14 -35.50
CA LEU A 557 18.13 7.70 -34.85
C LEU A 557 17.14 6.55 -34.68
N ASP A 558 16.69 6.34 -33.45
CA ASP A 558 15.79 5.26 -33.03
C ASP A 558 16.31 3.88 -33.44
N GLY A 559 17.63 3.68 -33.31
CA GLY A 559 18.33 2.44 -33.69
C GLY A 559 18.53 2.24 -35.19
N VAL A 560 18.00 3.12 -36.05
CA VAL A 560 18.17 3.05 -37.50
C VAL A 560 19.30 3.98 -37.94
N LYS A 561 20.28 3.44 -38.66
CA LYS A 561 21.37 4.25 -39.22
C LYS A 561 20.79 5.28 -40.20
N ARG A 562 21.04 6.57 -39.93
CA ARG A 562 20.62 7.68 -40.80
C ARG A 562 21.70 8.03 -41.80
N THR A 563 22.93 8.21 -41.33
CA THR A 563 24.04 8.63 -42.18
C THR A 563 25.39 8.31 -41.55
N THR A 564 26.46 8.49 -42.33
CA THR A 564 27.84 8.57 -41.85
C THR A 564 28.32 10.02 -42.02
N VAL A 565 28.71 10.66 -40.93
CA VAL A 565 29.19 12.06 -40.90
C VAL A 565 30.71 12.07 -40.89
N ASP A 566 31.31 12.91 -41.72
CA ASP A 566 32.74 13.17 -41.73
C ASP A 566 33.05 14.50 -41.06
N LEU A 567 33.81 14.48 -39.96
CA LEU A 567 34.07 15.65 -39.12
C LEU A 567 35.33 16.41 -39.55
N TYR A 568 35.91 16.05 -40.71
CA TYR A 568 37.12 16.70 -41.21
C TYR A 568 36.88 18.16 -41.62
N SER A 569 37.83 19.01 -41.22
CA SER A 569 38.01 20.35 -41.79
C SER A 569 39.50 20.66 -41.88
N SER A 570 39.94 21.36 -42.92
CA SER A 570 41.35 21.75 -43.10
C SER A 570 41.86 22.72 -42.03
N SER A 571 40.95 23.40 -41.34
CA SER A 571 41.21 24.24 -40.17
C SER A 571 40.26 23.88 -39.03
N THR A 572 40.65 24.19 -37.80
CA THR A 572 39.77 24.03 -36.63
C THR A 572 38.58 24.99 -36.73
N LYS A 573 37.37 24.43 -36.62
CA LYS A 573 36.11 25.17 -36.48
C LYS A 573 35.36 24.64 -35.25
N PHE A 574 34.74 25.55 -34.52
CA PHE A 574 34.08 25.32 -33.24
C PHE A 574 32.56 25.28 -33.42
N ALA A 575 31.82 24.56 -32.58
CA ALA A 575 30.36 24.50 -32.60
C ALA A 575 29.74 24.29 -33.99
N GLN A 576 30.34 23.44 -34.82
CA GLN A 576 29.82 23.17 -36.16
C GLN A 576 28.64 22.21 -36.07
N ASN A 577 27.51 22.60 -36.64
CA ASN A 577 26.40 21.68 -36.87
C ASN A 577 26.81 20.67 -37.95
N VAL A 578 27.09 19.44 -37.53
CA VAL A 578 27.56 18.36 -38.41
C VAL A 578 26.46 17.34 -38.73
N PHE A 579 25.33 17.41 -38.04
CA PHE A 579 24.13 16.61 -38.30
C PHE A 579 22.89 17.27 -37.71
N GLU A 580 21.79 17.26 -38.45
CA GLU A 580 20.51 17.83 -38.03
C GLU A 580 19.35 17.03 -38.60
N VAL A 581 18.32 16.84 -37.79
CA VAL A 581 17.01 16.32 -38.19
C VAL A 581 15.95 17.14 -37.47
N ASP A 582 15.02 17.72 -38.23
CA ASP A 582 13.84 18.41 -37.71
C ASP A 582 12.55 17.67 -38.12
N GLY A 583 11.42 18.09 -37.54
CA GLY A 583 10.09 17.58 -37.88
C GLY A 583 9.80 16.17 -37.34
N LEU A 584 10.55 15.73 -36.32
CA LEU A 584 10.28 14.50 -35.61
C LEU A 584 9.00 14.62 -34.79
N PRO A 585 8.13 13.60 -34.74
CA PRO A 585 7.01 13.61 -33.81
C PRO A 585 7.50 13.84 -32.38
N GLU A 586 6.74 14.49 -31.52
CA GLU A 586 7.12 14.67 -30.10
C GLU A 586 6.84 13.40 -29.28
N THR A 587 7.32 12.27 -29.81
CA THR A 587 7.20 10.94 -29.25
C THR A 587 8.63 10.47 -29.02
N GLY A 588 9.03 10.30 -27.75
CA GLY A 588 10.40 10.00 -27.36
C GLY A 588 11.32 9.33 -28.42
N HIS A 589 12.40 10.01 -28.78
CA HIS A 589 13.43 9.61 -29.73
C HIS A 589 14.78 9.34 -29.06
N THR A 590 15.67 8.62 -29.75
CA THR A 590 17.07 8.43 -29.33
C THR A 590 18.04 8.65 -30.47
N ILE A 591 19.03 9.51 -30.28
CA ILE A 591 20.19 9.64 -31.17
C ILE A 591 21.38 8.87 -30.58
N ARG A 592 22.07 8.08 -31.41
CA ARG A 592 23.34 7.43 -31.07
C ARG A 592 24.37 7.71 -32.15
N ILE A 593 25.51 8.28 -31.75
CA ILE A 593 26.62 8.62 -32.64
C ILE A 593 27.78 7.67 -32.33
N VAL A 594 28.10 6.80 -33.28
CA VAL A 594 29.06 5.72 -33.11
C VAL A 594 30.32 6.02 -33.91
N ARG A 595 31.48 5.96 -33.26
CA ARG A 595 32.76 6.12 -33.98
C ARG A 595 33.00 4.93 -34.90
N THR A 596 33.27 5.17 -36.18
CA THR A 596 33.50 4.11 -37.17
C THR A 596 34.94 3.57 -37.18
N GLY A 597 35.91 4.35 -36.65
CA GLY A 597 37.34 4.09 -36.83
C GLY A 597 37.88 4.45 -38.22
N ASN A 598 37.01 4.90 -39.13
CA ASN A 598 37.39 5.35 -40.47
C ASN A 598 37.71 6.85 -40.49
N LYS A 599 38.44 7.26 -41.53
CA LYS A 599 38.73 8.66 -41.86
C LYS A 599 38.81 8.82 -43.38
N ASN A 600 38.59 10.03 -43.88
CA ASN A 600 38.89 10.32 -45.27
C ASN A 600 40.42 10.44 -45.53
N ALA A 601 40.78 10.60 -46.81
CA ALA A 601 42.18 10.69 -47.24
C ALA A 601 42.91 11.93 -46.68
N ALA A 602 42.22 13.04 -46.48
CA ALA A 602 42.79 14.32 -46.05
C ALA A 602 42.94 14.44 -44.52
N SER A 603 42.19 13.65 -43.73
CA SER A 603 42.32 13.61 -42.27
C SER A 603 43.66 13.02 -41.83
N VAL A 604 44.30 13.61 -40.82
CA VAL A 604 45.50 13.06 -40.17
C VAL A 604 45.18 12.18 -38.97
N GLY A 605 43.94 12.23 -38.46
CA GLY A 605 43.45 11.45 -37.33
C GLY A 605 42.10 10.77 -37.62
N ARG A 606 41.54 10.12 -36.59
CA ARG A 606 40.28 9.36 -36.66
C ARG A 606 39.33 9.74 -35.51
N ASN A 607 39.57 10.84 -34.84
CA ASN A 607 38.84 11.17 -33.63
C ASN A 607 37.46 11.70 -34.00
N ILE A 608 36.44 11.40 -33.21
CA ILE A 608 35.17 12.12 -33.30
C ILE A 608 35.09 13.07 -32.11
N THR A 609 34.41 14.19 -32.28
CA THR A 609 34.26 15.21 -31.25
C THR A 609 32.79 15.45 -30.97
N LEU A 610 32.47 15.75 -29.72
CA LEU A 610 31.16 16.17 -29.26
C LEU A 610 31.34 17.52 -28.58
N ASP A 611 30.66 18.52 -29.11
CA ASP A 611 30.51 19.82 -28.47
C ASP A 611 29.18 19.81 -27.70
N ALA A 612 28.07 19.68 -28.41
CA ALA A 612 26.74 19.56 -27.79
C ALA A 612 25.77 18.75 -28.65
N LEU A 613 24.68 18.28 -28.03
CA LEU A 613 23.47 17.87 -28.72
C LEU A 613 22.36 18.88 -28.43
N VAL A 614 21.73 19.41 -29.47
CA VAL A 614 20.61 20.36 -29.33
C VAL A 614 19.32 19.62 -29.64
N ALA A 615 18.36 19.64 -28.72
CA ALA A 615 17.01 19.14 -28.92
C ALA A 615 16.08 20.35 -29.13
N PRO A 616 15.85 20.81 -30.37
CA PRO A 616 14.92 21.92 -30.61
C PRO A 616 13.46 21.47 -30.48
N ASP A 617 12.63 22.37 -29.97
CA ASP A 617 11.18 22.34 -30.13
C ASP A 617 10.76 23.47 -31.08
N VAL A 618 10.22 23.07 -32.23
CA VAL A 618 9.69 23.95 -33.26
C VAL A 618 8.19 23.81 -33.46
N TYR A 619 7.51 22.99 -32.65
CA TYR A 619 6.08 22.78 -32.77
C TYR A 619 5.33 23.63 -31.76
N ALA A 620 4.57 24.58 -32.28
CA ALA A 620 3.66 25.33 -31.46
C ALA A 620 2.61 24.42 -30.78
N PRO A 621 2.19 24.74 -29.56
CA PRO A 621 1.17 23.99 -28.86
C PRO A 621 -0.16 24.04 -29.62
N ALA A 622 -1.07 23.12 -29.32
CA ALA A 622 -2.42 23.21 -29.85
C ALA A 622 -3.10 24.53 -29.42
N ALA A 623 -3.98 25.07 -30.26
CA ALA A 623 -4.76 26.26 -29.91
C ALA A 623 -5.68 25.97 -28.69
N PRO A 624 -5.80 26.91 -27.74
CA PRO A 624 -6.88 26.90 -26.76
C PRO A 624 -8.24 26.80 -27.45
N SER A 625 -9.20 26.14 -26.80
CA SER A 625 -10.50 25.84 -27.40
C SER A 625 -11.66 26.31 -26.53
N ALA A 626 -12.89 26.22 -27.06
CA ALA A 626 -14.11 26.59 -26.36
C ALA A 626 -14.10 28.01 -25.73
N LEU A 627 -13.40 28.95 -26.37
CA LEU A 627 -13.38 30.35 -25.93
C LEU A 627 -14.80 30.91 -25.92
N LYS A 628 -15.19 31.50 -24.80
CA LYS A 628 -16.47 32.17 -24.60
C LYS A 628 -16.23 33.56 -24.04
N ALA A 629 -16.94 34.54 -24.60
CA ALA A 629 -17.04 35.88 -24.07
C ALA A 629 -18.43 36.07 -23.47
N THR A 630 -18.49 36.36 -22.17
CA THR A 630 -19.73 36.70 -21.47
C THR A 630 -19.66 38.16 -21.02
N GLY A 631 -20.71 38.92 -21.29
CA GLY A 631 -20.75 40.32 -20.89
C GLY A 631 -20.67 40.51 -19.38
N THR A 632 -19.90 41.50 -18.96
CA THR A 632 -19.98 42.09 -17.63
C THR A 632 -20.62 43.48 -17.74
N ARG A 633 -20.89 44.14 -16.60
CA ARG A 633 -21.49 45.49 -16.59
C ARG A 633 -20.64 46.53 -17.35
N THR A 634 -19.36 46.26 -17.58
CA THR A 634 -18.36 47.22 -18.08
C THR A 634 -17.33 46.62 -19.04
N GLY A 635 -17.60 45.44 -19.60
CA GLY A 635 -16.62 44.69 -20.38
C GLY A 635 -17.06 43.27 -20.73
N ALA A 636 -16.09 42.39 -20.92
CA ALA A 636 -16.29 40.97 -21.17
C ALA A 636 -15.42 40.11 -20.25
N LYS A 637 -16.02 39.07 -19.66
CA LYS A 637 -15.30 37.98 -19.03
C LYS A 637 -15.11 36.87 -20.07
N LEU A 638 -13.86 36.50 -20.31
CA LEU A 638 -13.45 35.45 -21.20
C LEU A 638 -13.17 34.18 -20.41
N THR A 639 -13.55 33.03 -20.96
CA THR A 639 -13.22 31.70 -20.43
C THR A 639 -12.91 30.75 -21.58
N TRP A 640 -11.95 29.84 -21.40
CA TRP A 640 -11.56 28.88 -22.43
C TRP A 640 -11.10 27.54 -21.83
N THR A 641 -11.02 26.53 -22.68
CA THR A 641 -10.33 25.27 -22.40
C THR A 641 -8.86 25.44 -22.79
N PRO A 642 -7.90 25.14 -21.89
CA PRO A 642 -6.48 25.32 -22.16
C PRO A 642 -5.99 24.37 -23.27
N SER A 643 -4.82 24.67 -23.83
CA SER A 643 -4.12 23.73 -24.70
C SER A 643 -3.77 22.46 -23.91
N ALA A 644 -3.74 21.32 -24.61
CA ALA A 644 -3.40 20.02 -24.02
C ALA A 644 -1.89 19.74 -23.99
N ALA A 645 -1.06 20.67 -24.51
CA ALA A 645 0.38 20.53 -24.48
C ALA A 645 0.93 20.77 -23.06
N ASP A 646 1.92 19.96 -22.66
CA ASP A 646 2.47 19.97 -21.30
C ASP A 646 3.47 21.10 -21.06
N ASP A 647 3.91 21.78 -22.11
CA ASP A 647 4.98 22.78 -22.15
C ASP A 647 4.47 24.21 -22.38
N VAL A 648 3.17 24.43 -22.25
CA VAL A 648 2.57 25.78 -22.34
C VAL A 648 3.12 26.66 -21.23
N ALA A 649 3.66 27.82 -21.59
CA ALA A 649 4.16 28.84 -20.66
C ALA A 649 3.09 29.89 -20.34
N SER A 650 2.37 30.37 -21.35
CA SER A 650 1.37 31.44 -21.18
C SER A 650 0.22 31.37 -22.19
N ASN A 651 -0.87 32.06 -21.87
CA ASN A 651 -1.99 32.32 -22.77
C ASN A 651 -2.05 33.82 -23.07
N ARG A 652 -1.99 34.17 -24.35
CA ARG A 652 -2.04 35.54 -24.86
C ARG A 652 -3.42 35.83 -25.40
N ILE A 653 -4.06 36.89 -24.90
CA ILE A 653 -5.43 37.27 -25.23
C ILE A 653 -5.37 38.44 -26.19
N PHE A 654 -5.97 38.26 -27.36
CA PHE A 654 -6.08 39.28 -28.38
C PHE A 654 -7.53 39.72 -28.54
N ARG A 655 -7.75 41.03 -28.67
CA ARG A 655 -9.04 41.66 -28.96
C ARG A 655 -9.00 42.34 -30.32
N ARG A 656 -10.08 42.21 -31.09
CA ARG A 656 -10.34 42.93 -32.33
C ARG A 656 -11.67 43.67 -32.24
N ALA A 657 -11.67 44.98 -32.45
CA ALA A 657 -12.91 45.76 -32.58
C ALA A 657 -13.61 45.42 -33.91
N ALA A 658 -14.95 45.44 -33.92
CA ALA A 658 -15.72 45.23 -35.13
C ALA A 658 -15.38 46.30 -36.19
N GLY A 659 -15.13 45.85 -37.43
CA GLY A 659 -14.68 46.69 -38.52
C GLY A 659 -13.15 46.95 -38.55
N SER A 660 -12.40 46.52 -37.53
CA SER A 660 -10.93 46.55 -37.53
C SER A 660 -10.35 45.27 -38.13
N THR A 661 -9.18 45.37 -38.77
CA THR A 661 -8.36 44.22 -39.20
C THR A 661 -7.21 43.92 -38.22
N THR A 662 -7.04 44.76 -37.19
CA THR A 662 -5.90 44.70 -36.27
C THR A 662 -6.32 44.04 -34.95
N ASP A 663 -5.59 42.99 -34.57
CA ASP A 663 -5.64 42.41 -33.23
C ASP A 663 -4.75 43.20 -32.27
N VAL A 664 -5.26 43.46 -31.07
CA VAL A 664 -4.53 44.11 -29.99
C VAL A 664 -4.33 43.08 -28.88
N LEU A 665 -3.10 42.89 -28.41
CA LEU A 665 -2.82 42.10 -27.22
C LEU A 665 -3.35 42.88 -26.00
N VAL A 666 -4.39 42.33 -25.36
CA VAL A 666 -5.04 42.94 -24.18
C VAL A 666 -4.57 42.32 -22.86
N GLY A 667 -3.89 41.17 -22.94
CA GLY A 667 -3.29 40.54 -21.77
C GLY A 667 -2.53 39.26 -22.08
N GLU A 668 -1.68 38.88 -21.14
CA GLU A 668 -0.98 37.60 -21.11
C GLU A 668 -1.08 37.03 -19.69
N VAL A 669 -1.53 35.79 -19.59
CA VAL A 669 -1.75 35.09 -18.31
C VAL A 669 -0.96 33.78 -18.26
N PRO A 670 -0.57 33.28 -17.08
CA PRO A 670 0.12 32.00 -16.95
C PRO A 670 -0.68 30.83 -17.56
N ALA A 671 0.01 29.75 -17.94
CA ALA A 671 -0.58 28.57 -18.58
C ALA A 671 -1.82 27.99 -17.87
N GLY A 672 -1.82 27.97 -16.53
CA GLY A 672 -2.91 27.46 -15.70
C GLY A 672 -4.14 28.37 -15.61
N THR A 673 -4.04 29.62 -16.08
CA THR A 673 -5.15 30.58 -16.06
C THR A 673 -6.03 30.39 -17.29
N THR A 674 -7.32 30.14 -17.06
CA THR A 674 -8.32 29.83 -18.11
C THR A 674 -9.44 30.86 -18.21
N SER A 675 -9.24 32.02 -17.58
CA SER A 675 -10.17 33.14 -17.63
C SER A 675 -9.44 34.48 -17.64
N PHE A 676 -10.02 35.47 -18.33
CA PHE A 676 -9.48 36.83 -18.43
C PHE A 676 -10.63 37.83 -18.44
N ALA A 677 -10.48 38.99 -17.82
CA ALA A 677 -11.47 40.07 -17.91
C ALA A 677 -10.91 41.22 -18.74
N ASP A 678 -11.62 41.57 -19.80
CA ASP A 678 -11.34 42.74 -20.62
C ASP A 678 -12.39 43.80 -20.30
N VAL A 679 -11.97 44.87 -19.62
CA VAL A 679 -12.84 45.91 -19.03
C VAL A 679 -12.64 47.25 -19.73
N GLY A 680 -13.54 48.22 -19.52
CA GLY A 680 -13.42 49.53 -20.18
C GLY A 680 -13.68 49.48 -21.70
N LEU A 681 -14.40 48.46 -22.17
CA LEU A 681 -14.83 48.37 -23.57
C LEU A 681 -15.77 49.53 -23.92
N ALA A 682 -15.68 50.05 -25.14
CA ALA A 682 -16.52 51.15 -25.57
C ALA A 682 -18.00 50.73 -25.62
N ASP A 683 -18.88 51.64 -25.21
CA ASP A 683 -20.32 51.41 -25.18
C ASP A 683 -20.89 51.18 -26.59
N GLY A 684 -21.74 50.17 -26.73
CA GLY A 684 -22.36 49.79 -28.00
C GLY A 684 -21.40 49.14 -29.01
N ALA A 685 -20.11 49.01 -28.68
CA ALA A 685 -19.12 48.43 -29.58
C ALA A 685 -19.09 46.91 -29.49
N SER A 686 -18.89 46.28 -30.66
CA SER A 686 -18.68 44.84 -30.77
C SER A 686 -17.20 44.51 -30.87
N TYR A 687 -16.81 43.42 -30.25
CA TYR A 687 -15.43 42.93 -30.21
C TYR A 687 -15.39 41.42 -30.43
N THR A 688 -14.29 40.93 -30.98
CA THR A 688 -13.95 39.51 -31.07
C THR A 688 -12.64 39.25 -30.35
N TRP A 689 -12.57 38.18 -29.56
CA TRP A 689 -11.36 37.75 -28.89
C TRP A 689 -10.86 36.43 -29.42
N THR A 690 -9.55 36.26 -29.41
CA THR A 690 -8.87 34.98 -29.62
C THR A 690 -7.83 34.78 -28.54
N VAL A 691 -7.57 33.53 -28.17
CA VAL A 691 -6.50 33.16 -27.25
C VAL A 691 -5.45 32.34 -28.00
N VAL A 692 -4.19 32.67 -27.76
CA VAL A 692 -3.01 31.97 -28.30
C VAL A 692 -2.24 31.39 -27.12
N ALA A 693 -2.09 30.07 -27.06
CA ALA A 693 -1.12 29.43 -26.16
C ALA A 693 0.30 29.63 -26.72
N ARG A 694 1.23 29.93 -25.82
CA ARG A 694 2.66 30.04 -26.08
C ARG A 694 3.39 29.01 -25.23
N ASP A 695 4.27 28.21 -25.82
CA ASP A 695 5.10 27.25 -25.09
C ASP A 695 6.34 27.91 -24.44
N THR A 696 7.10 27.11 -23.69
CA THR A 696 8.36 27.52 -23.06
C THR A 696 9.49 27.84 -24.04
N SER A 697 9.42 27.30 -25.26
CA SER A 697 10.35 27.57 -26.36
C SER A 697 10.03 28.88 -27.10
N GLY A 698 8.86 29.47 -26.84
CA GLY A 698 8.37 30.71 -27.42
C GLY A 698 7.52 30.54 -28.68
N ASN A 699 7.13 29.32 -29.06
CA ASN A 699 6.27 29.11 -30.22
C ASN A 699 4.80 29.40 -29.86
N ASP A 700 4.14 30.16 -30.74
CA ASP A 700 2.73 30.55 -30.59
C ASP A 700 1.85 29.58 -31.37
N SER A 701 0.84 29.01 -30.69
CA SER A 701 -0.24 28.25 -31.34
C SER A 701 -0.97 29.09 -32.39
N THR A 702 -1.70 28.44 -33.29
CA THR A 702 -2.73 29.15 -34.05
C THR A 702 -3.76 29.77 -33.10
N PRO A 703 -4.34 30.94 -33.40
CA PRO A 703 -5.39 31.51 -32.55
C PRO A 703 -6.58 30.57 -32.38
N SER A 704 -7.18 30.58 -31.19
CA SER A 704 -8.46 29.90 -30.94
C SER A 704 -9.55 30.37 -31.92
N LEU A 705 -10.65 29.61 -32.01
CA LEU A 705 -11.87 30.15 -32.60
C LEU A 705 -12.29 31.42 -31.84
N GLY A 706 -12.67 32.45 -32.60
CA GLY A 706 -13.00 33.76 -32.06
C GLY A 706 -14.30 33.74 -31.27
N ALA A 707 -14.32 34.37 -30.10
CA ALA A 707 -15.53 34.65 -29.36
C ALA A 707 -15.94 36.11 -29.56
N ALA A 708 -17.16 36.37 -30.01
CA ALA A 708 -17.66 37.72 -30.22
C ALA A 708 -18.61 38.12 -29.09
N PHE A 709 -18.52 39.38 -28.65
CA PHE A 709 -19.45 39.99 -27.71
C PHE A 709 -19.65 41.47 -28.06
N THR A 710 -20.87 41.96 -27.86
CA THR A 710 -21.20 43.39 -28.01
C THR A 710 -21.42 43.97 -26.63
N ASN A 711 -20.60 44.96 -26.28
CA ASN A 711 -20.81 45.70 -25.05
C ASN A 711 -22.11 46.50 -25.20
N ALA A 712 -23.14 46.14 -24.44
CA ALA A 712 -24.43 46.84 -24.48
C ALA A 712 -24.32 48.31 -24.03
N GLY A 713 -23.20 48.67 -23.42
CA GLY A 713 -22.87 50.01 -22.97
C GLY A 713 -23.30 50.28 -21.53
N ASP A 714 -22.80 51.39 -20.98
CA ASP A 714 -23.09 51.89 -19.64
C ASP A 714 -24.61 52.07 -19.44
N VAL A 715 -25.22 51.14 -18.69
CA VAL A 715 -26.64 51.25 -18.27
C VAL A 715 -26.91 52.51 -17.45
N TYR A 716 -25.87 53.13 -16.89
CA TYR A 716 -25.95 54.37 -16.14
C TYR A 716 -25.69 55.63 -16.99
N ALA A 717 -25.29 55.52 -18.25
CA ALA A 717 -25.13 56.67 -19.15
C ALA A 717 -26.45 57.40 -19.42
N ALA A 718 -27.59 56.70 -19.24
CA ALA A 718 -28.93 57.26 -19.32
C ALA A 718 -29.42 57.96 -18.02
N PHE A 719 -28.59 58.04 -16.96
CA PHE A 719 -28.93 58.67 -15.68
C PHE A 719 -28.67 60.19 -15.51
N PRO A 720 -28.48 61.06 -16.53
CA PRO A 720 -28.32 62.50 -16.29
C PRO A 720 -29.64 63.23 -15.96
N GLN A 721 -30.70 62.54 -15.55
CA GLN A 721 -31.92 63.17 -15.04
C GLN A 721 -31.57 63.91 -13.74
N ARG A 722 -31.47 65.24 -13.78
CA ARG A 722 -31.37 66.04 -12.55
C ARG A 722 -32.67 65.88 -11.76
N TYR A 723 -32.61 65.15 -10.65
CA TYR A 723 -33.69 64.94 -9.69
C TYR A 723 -34.01 66.21 -8.88
N ALA A 724 -33.20 67.27 -8.99
CA ALA A 724 -33.46 68.59 -8.43
C ALA A 724 -34.80 69.21 -8.90
N THR A 725 -35.34 68.79 -10.06
CA THR A 725 -36.65 69.25 -10.52
C THR A 725 -37.75 68.37 -9.94
N CYS A 726 -38.38 68.85 -8.87
CA CYS A 726 -39.59 68.23 -8.33
C CYS A 726 -40.64 68.00 -9.44
N PRO A 727 -41.20 66.78 -9.56
CA PRO A 727 -42.44 66.58 -10.31
C PRO A 727 -43.57 67.47 -9.80
N THR A 728 -44.68 67.51 -10.54
CA THR A 728 -45.88 68.24 -10.10
C THR A 728 -46.29 67.77 -8.70
N ALA A 729 -46.32 68.70 -7.75
CA ALA A 729 -46.58 68.40 -6.35
C ALA A 729 -48.02 67.93 -6.13
N THR A 730 -48.20 66.85 -5.38
CA THR A 730 -49.52 66.46 -4.84
C THR A 730 -49.77 67.15 -3.51
N VAL A 731 -48.71 67.50 -2.79
CA VAL A 731 -48.76 68.28 -1.54
C VAL A 731 -47.57 69.23 -1.48
N THR A 732 -47.84 70.49 -1.15
CA THR A 732 -46.79 71.49 -0.89
C THR A 732 -46.76 71.80 0.61
N VAL A 733 -45.58 71.79 1.20
CA VAL A 733 -45.37 72.01 2.64
C VAL A 733 -44.43 73.19 2.85
N SER A 734 -44.68 73.99 3.88
CA SER A 734 -43.84 75.14 4.26
C SER A 734 -43.36 75.11 5.72
N THR A 735 -43.77 74.09 6.48
CA THR A 735 -43.41 73.89 7.89
C THR A 735 -43.05 72.44 8.17
N ARG A 736 -42.27 72.22 9.24
CA ARG A 736 -41.92 70.86 9.71
C ARG A 736 -43.15 69.99 10.00
N ALA A 737 -44.17 70.54 10.67
CA ALA A 737 -45.37 69.77 11.03
C ALA A 737 -46.12 69.27 9.78
N GLN A 738 -46.22 70.13 8.74
CA GLN A 738 -46.80 69.73 7.46
C GLN A 738 -45.96 68.68 6.75
N LEU A 739 -44.63 68.81 6.77
CA LEU A 739 -43.73 67.80 6.20
C LEU A 739 -43.91 66.44 6.87
N LEU A 740 -43.90 66.38 8.20
CA LEU A 740 -44.06 65.13 8.95
C LEU A 740 -45.43 64.47 8.67
N ASN A 741 -46.50 65.27 8.60
CA ASN A 741 -47.84 64.77 8.26
C ASN A 741 -47.92 64.28 6.81
N ALA A 742 -47.29 64.97 5.86
CA ALA A 742 -47.26 64.56 4.47
C ALA A 742 -46.47 63.25 4.28
N VAL A 743 -45.34 63.12 5.00
CA VAL A 743 -44.51 61.91 4.98
C VAL A 743 -45.25 60.71 5.55
N SER A 744 -45.92 60.85 6.70
CA SER A 744 -46.64 59.74 7.35
C SER A 744 -47.88 59.26 6.59
N SER A 745 -48.42 60.09 5.70
CA SER A 745 -49.59 59.77 4.86
C SER A 745 -49.24 59.45 3.40
N ALA A 746 -47.95 59.45 3.06
CA ALA A 746 -47.51 59.26 1.67
C ALA A 746 -47.87 57.87 1.14
N THR A 747 -48.41 57.84 -0.07
CA THR A 747 -48.73 56.62 -0.84
C THR A 747 -48.07 56.68 -2.22
N ALA A 748 -48.01 55.58 -2.96
CA ALA A 748 -47.38 55.51 -4.28
C ALA A 748 -47.84 56.66 -5.21
N GLY A 749 -46.89 57.45 -5.72
CA GLY A 749 -47.13 58.61 -6.57
C GLY A 749 -47.32 59.94 -5.81
N THR A 750 -47.24 59.93 -4.48
CA THR A 750 -47.25 61.16 -3.67
C THR A 750 -45.99 61.98 -3.96
N VAL A 751 -46.15 63.27 -4.22
CA VAL A 751 -45.06 64.22 -4.44
C VAL A 751 -45.17 65.34 -3.40
N ILE A 752 -44.28 65.29 -2.40
CA ILE A 752 -44.16 66.24 -1.31
C ILE A 752 -43.12 67.30 -1.70
N ARG A 753 -43.60 68.52 -1.96
CA ARG A 753 -42.74 69.65 -2.34
C ARG A 753 -42.54 70.61 -1.18
N LEU A 754 -41.30 70.79 -0.76
CA LEU A 754 -40.91 71.76 0.27
C LEU A 754 -40.72 73.15 -0.38
N THR A 755 -41.31 74.18 0.22
CA THR A 755 -40.98 75.58 -0.11
C THR A 755 -39.66 75.99 0.56
N PRO A 756 -39.01 77.09 0.14
CA PRO A 756 -37.86 77.65 0.89
C PRO A 756 -38.19 77.86 2.38
N GLY A 757 -37.28 77.47 3.27
CA GLY A 757 -37.50 77.51 4.73
C GLY A 757 -36.71 76.45 5.49
N SER A 758 -36.78 76.49 6.83
CA SER A 758 -36.17 75.48 7.71
C SER A 758 -37.22 74.50 8.25
N TYR A 759 -36.89 73.21 8.24
CA TYR A 759 -37.82 72.12 8.58
C TYR A 759 -37.38 71.29 9.79
N GLY A 760 -36.37 71.73 10.53
CA GLY A 760 -35.79 70.93 11.62
C GLY A 760 -35.11 69.68 11.09
N ALA A 761 -34.89 68.70 11.97
CA ALA A 761 -34.32 67.39 11.62
C ALA A 761 -35.20 66.22 12.15
N ASN A 762 -34.65 65.01 12.06
CA ASN A 762 -35.28 63.72 12.32
C ASN A 762 -36.54 63.53 11.50
N ILE A 763 -36.41 63.71 10.18
CA ILE A 763 -37.50 63.42 9.25
C ILE A 763 -37.54 61.91 9.04
N ASP A 764 -38.38 61.27 9.83
CA ASP A 764 -38.56 59.82 9.83
C ASP A 764 -39.50 59.39 8.71
N VAL A 765 -38.99 58.64 7.75
CA VAL A 765 -39.77 58.05 6.64
C VAL A 765 -39.87 56.55 6.86
N TYR A 766 -40.92 56.14 7.59
CA TYR A 766 -41.16 54.74 7.91
C TYR A 766 -42.13 54.09 6.93
N THR A 767 -41.74 52.94 6.37
CA THR A 767 -42.63 52.04 5.61
C THR A 767 -43.29 52.64 4.36
N ALA A 768 -42.81 53.78 3.86
CA ALA A 768 -43.36 54.42 2.65
C ALA A 768 -43.13 53.52 1.41
N LYS A 769 -44.21 53.03 0.79
CA LYS A 769 -44.14 52.09 -0.36
C LYS A 769 -44.61 52.75 -1.65
N GLY A 770 -43.65 53.27 -2.43
CA GLY A 770 -43.86 53.62 -3.84
C GLY A 770 -43.72 52.40 -4.76
N THR A 771 -43.94 52.62 -6.05
CA THR A 771 -43.68 51.64 -7.14
C THR A 771 -42.76 52.26 -8.19
N PRO A 772 -42.07 51.48 -9.05
CA PRO A 772 -41.20 52.03 -10.09
C PRO A 772 -41.89 53.08 -10.98
N ASP A 773 -43.17 52.87 -11.33
CA ASP A 773 -43.95 53.81 -12.16
C ASP A 773 -44.56 54.98 -11.36
N LYS A 774 -44.69 54.83 -10.04
CA LYS A 774 -45.26 55.82 -9.12
C LYS A 774 -44.41 55.93 -7.86
N PRO A 775 -43.19 56.47 -7.95
CA PRO A 775 -42.33 56.67 -6.80
C PRO A 775 -42.93 57.74 -5.87
N ILE A 776 -42.55 57.70 -4.60
CA ILE A 776 -42.84 58.77 -3.64
C ILE A 776 -41.71 59.79 -3.74
N TRP A 777 -42.03 61.08 -3.78
CA TRP A 777 -41.05 62.16 -3.83
C TRP A 777 -41.11 63.02 -2.58
N ILE A 778 -39.94 63.32 -2.00
CA ILE A 778 -39.71 64.38 -1.03
C ILE A 778 -38.65 65.29 -1.64
N CYS A 779 -39.04 66.49 -2.07
CA CYS A 779 -38.14 67.32 -2.84
C CYS A 779 -38.34 68.81 -2.57
N GLY A 780 -37.28 69.60 -2.79
CA GLY A 780 -37.33 71.04 -2.60
C GLY A 780 -36.11 71.73 -3.20
N PRO A 781 -36.13 73.07 -3.31
CA PRO A 781 -34.93 73.81 -3.68
C PRO A 781 -33.87 73.70 -2.57
N ARG A 782 -32.60 74.01 -2.87
CA ARG A 782 -31.53 74.07 -1.85
C ARG A 782 -31.82 75.01 -0.69
N THR A 783 -32.73 75.97 -0.86
CA THR A 783 -33.19 76.90 0.19
C THR A 783 -34.26 76.29 1.11
N ALA A 784 -34.76 75.08 0.82
CA ALA A 784 -35.41 74.23 1.81
C ALA A 784 -34.30 73.49 2.59
N VAL A 785 -34.24 73.70 3.90
CA VAL A 785 -33.13 73.25 4.74
C VAL A 785 -33.64 72.36 5.86
N ILE A 786 -33.10 71.14 5.93
CA ILE A 786 -33.22 70.23 7.06
C ILE A 786 -32.02 70.52 7.98
N ASP A 787 -32.28 70.99 9.19
CA ASP A 787 -31.27 71.56 10.09
C ASP A 787 -31.62 71.23 11.56
N ASN A 788 -30.71 70.60 12.29
CA ASN A 788 -30.90 70.33 13.74
C ASN A 788 -30.20 71.36 14.63
N ALA A 789 -29.34 72.21 14.05
CA ALA A 789 -28.39 73.06 14.78
C ALA A 789 -27.55 72.32 15.85
N ASP A 790 -27.44 71.00 15.75
CA ASP A 790 -26.70 70.13 16.68
C ASP A 790 -26.15 68.93 15.91
N ILE A 791 -24.83 68.94 15.75
CA ILE A 791 -24.06 67.90 15.06
C ILE A 791 -23.80 66.65 15.93
N THR A 792 -24.16 66.66 17.21
CA THR A 792 -23.85 65.54 18.13
C THR A 792 -24.98 64.51 18.21
N ARG A 793 -26.17 64.83 17.67
CA ARG A 793 -27.33 63.92 17.67
C ARG A 793 -28.22 64.06 16.44
N GLY A 794 -28.96 62.99 16.15
CA GLY A 794 -30.09 63.01 15.21
C GLY A 794 -29.71 62.85 13.74
N TYR A 795 -30.73 62.63 12.92
CA TYR A 795 -30.61 62.41 11.49
C TYR A 795 -31.25 63.57 10.73
N GLY A 796 -30.73 63.97 9.57
CA GLY A 796 -31.51 64.79 8.64
C GLY A 796 -32.76 64.02 8.20
N PHE A 797 -32.54 62.88 7.54
CA PHE A 797 -33.56 61.89 7.22
C PHE A 797 -33.19 60.53 7.79
N ARG A 798 -34.18 59.83 8.34
CA ARG A 798 -34.08 58.41 8.70
C ARG A 798 -35.17 57.66 7.95
N VAL A 799 -34.77 56.97 6.90
CA VAL A 799 -35.63 56.17 6.04
C VAL A 799 -35.53 54.72 6.48
N ASN A 800 -36.65 54.07 6.80
CA ASN A 800 -36.62 52.68 7.22
C ASN A 800 -37.83 51.91 6.69
N GLY A 801 -37.58 50.81 5.98
CA GLY A 801 -38.64 50.01 5.39
C GLY A 801 -39.28 50.64 4.15
N ALA A 802 -38.65 51.62 3.50
CA ALA A 802 -39.23 52.32 2.35
C ALA A 802 -38.92 51.60 1.03
N SER A 803 -39.71 51.86 -0.01
CA SER A 803 -39.37 51.42 -1.37
C SER A 803 -39.80 52.41 -2.44
N ASN A 804 -38.99 52.56 -3.50
CA ASN A 804 -39.24 53.49 -4.62
C ASN A 804 -39.51 54.93 -4.11
N LEU A 805 -38.57 55.43 -3.30
CA LEU A 805 -38.63 56.76 -2.67
C LEU A 805 -37.53 57.63 -3.26
N VAL A 806 -37.83 58.89 -3.57
CA VAL A 806 -36.87 59.90 -4.03
C VAL A 806 -36.79 61.04 -3.03
N ILE A 807 -35.60 61.33 -2.52
CA ILE A 807 -35.29 62.49 -1.67
C ILE A 807 -34.35 63.39 -2.46
N ALA A 808 -34.79 64.59 -2.84
CA ALA A 808 -34.03 65.39 -3.81
C ALA A 808 -33.98 66.92 -3.66
N GLY A 809 -32.85 67.50 -4.08
CA GLY A 809 -32.62 68.94 -4.32
C GLY A 809 -32.38 69.84 -3.10
N MET A 810 -32.81 69.45 -1.91
CA MET A 810 -32.77 70.29 -0.70
C MET A 810 -31.40 70.28 0.01
N THR A 811 -31.25 71.10 1.05
CA THR A 811 -30.04 71.10 1.90
C THR A 811 -30.28 70.31 3.19
N VAL A 812 -29.32 69.47 3.61
CA VAL A 812 -29.30 68.79 4.91
C VAL A 812 -28.01 69.19 5.64
N ARG A 813 -28.12 69.75 6.86
CA ARG A 813 -26.94 70.22 7.59
C ARG A 813 -27.08 70.24 9.10
N ASN A 814 -25.95 70.42 9.80
CA ASN A 814 -25.85 70.56 11.25
C ASN A 814 -26.61 69.46 12.01
N VAL A 815 -26.45 68.23 11.57
CA VAL A 815 -27.02 67.00 12.14
C VAL A 815 -25.89 66.02 12.41
N GLN A 816 -26.10 65.03 13.30
CA GLN A 816 -25.10 63.98 13.48
C GLN A 816 -24.94 63.15 12.21
N LYS A 817 -26.03 62.69 11.60
CA LYS A 817 -26.00 61.89 10.37
C LYS A 817 -26.90 62.52 9.34
N GLY A 818 -26.48 62.63 8.08
CA GLY A 818 -27.27 63.31 7.05
C GLY A 818 -28.52 62.53 6.67
N VAL A 819 -28.39 61.58 5.74
CA VAL A 819 -29.48 60.70 5.29
C VAL A 819 -29.12 59.25 5.59
N ALA A 820 -29.83 58.63 6.53
CA ALA A 820 -29.69 57.20 6.79
C ALA A 820 -30.86 56.44 6.17
N VAL A 821 -30.55 55.46 5.32
CA VAL A 821 -31.50 54.55 4.68
C VAL A 821 -31.25 53.14 5.21
N LEU A 822 -32.30 52.55 5.77
CA LEU A 822 -32.26 51.27 6.45
C LEU A 822 -33.32 50.34 5.88
N ASN A 823 -33.03 49.05 5.69
CA ASN A 823 -34.01 48.02 5.31
C ASN A 823 -34.96 48.48 4.19
N SER A 824 -34.40 49.14 3.17
CA SER A 824 -35.17 49.79 2.11
C SER A 824 -34.70 49.34 0.74
N LYS A 825 -35.54 49.55 -0.27
CA LYS A 825 -35.23 49.11 -1.65
C LYS A 825 -35.54 50.19 -2.67
N ALA A 826 -34.65 50.44 -3.62
CA ALA A 826 -34.87 51.48 -4.64
C ALA A 826 -35.17 52.86 -4.04
N VAL A 827 -34.35 53.28 -3.07
CA VAL A 827 -34.37 54.65 -2.55
C VAL A 827 -33.34 55.49 -3.29
N THR A 828 -33.74 56.64 -3.82
CA THR A 828 -32.88 57.58 -4.52
C THR A 828 -32.64 58.81 -3.65
N VAL A 829 -31.39 59.05 -3.27
CA VAL A 829 -30.93 60.26 -2.59
C VAL A 829 -30.16 61.09 -3.61
N ALA A 830 -30.74 62.19 -4.07
CA ALA A 830 -30.25 62.86 -5.27
C ALA A 830 -30.16 64.38 -5.19
N ASP A 831 -29.13 64.95 -5.82
CA ASP A 831 -28.93 66.40 -5.94
C ASP A 831 -29.00 67.18 -4.62
N LEU A 832 -28.79 66.52 -3.47
CA LEU A 832 -28.77 67.17 -2.17
C LEU A 832 -27.50 68.00 -1.99
N ARG A 833 -27.59 69.05 -1.18
CA ARG A 833 -26.41 69.63 -0.52
C ARG A 833 -26.36 69.10 0.90
N VAL A 834 -25.38 68.29 1.24
CA VAL A 834 -25.21 67.73 2.58
C VAL A 834 -23.95 68.32 3.18
N GLU A 835 -24.08 69.10 4.26
CA GLU A 835 -22.94 69.84 4.81
C GLU A 835 -22.92 69.96 6.34
N ASN A 836 -21.74 70.14 6.92
CA ASN A 836 -21.56 70.31 8.38
C ASN A 836 -22.22 69.18 9.18
N ILE A 837 -21.75 67.96 8.94
CA ILE A 837 -22.30 66.74 9.52
C ILE A 837 -21.36 66.24 10.63
N GLY A 838 -21.95 65.76 11.72
CA GLY A 838 -21.20 65.25 12.87
C GLY A 838 -20.42 63.97 12.57
N ASP A 839 -21.09 63.00 11.96
CA ASP A 839 -20.54 61.71 11.56
C ASP A 839 -20.69 61.63 10.01
N GLU A 840 -21.36 60.61 9.49
CA GLU A 840 -21.45 60.32 8.05
C GLU A 840 -22.59 61.07 7.34
N ALA A 841 -22.36 61.49 6.10
CA ALA A 841 -23.34 62.24 5.34
C ALA A 841 -24.49 61.38 4.82
N ILE A 842 -24.22 60.29 4.09
CA ILE A 842 -25.26 59.39 3.58
C ILE A 842 -24.90 57.94 3.90
N HIS A 843 -25.83 57.20 4.50
CA HIS A 843 -25.59 55.83 4.96
C HIS A 843 -26.69 54.88 4.43
N LEU A 844 -26.33 53.92 3.59
CA LEU A 844 -27.22 52.82 3.17
C LEU A 844 -26.86 51.56 3.95
N LYS A 845 -27.73 51.07 4.83
CA LYS A 845 -27.42 49.91 5.70
C LYS A 845 -28.61 49.01 5.97
N ASN A 846 -28.37 47.95 6.74
CA ASN A 846 -29.38 47.00 7.20
C ASN A 846 -30.19 46.45 6.03
N GLN A 847 -29.53 45.76 5.10
CA GLN A 847 -30.14 45.11 3.94
C GLN A 847 -30.78 46.10 2.94
N THR A 848 -30.21 47.29 2.80
CA THR A 848 -30.71 48.30 1.85
C THR A 848 -30.20 47.98 0.45
N THR A 849 -31.10 47.67 -0.48
CA THR A 849 -30.74 47.16 -1.81
C THR A 849 -31.20 48.05 -2.95
N ASP A 850 -30.57 47.92 -4.11
CA ASP A 850 -31.00 48.50 -5.38
C ASP A 850 -31.22 50.04 -5.30
N SER A 851 -30.53 50.73 -4.37
CA SER A 851 -30.73 52.15 -4.04
C SER A 851 -29.63 53.01 -4.67
N THR A 852 -29.87 54.32 -4.77
CA THR A 852 -29.04 55.23 -5.58
C THR A 852 -28.70 56.51 -4.81
N VAL A 853 -27.42 56.86 -4.76
CA VAL A 853 -26.89 58.13 -4.24
C VAL A 853 -26.26 58.88 -5.41
N ILE A 854 -26.94 59.90 -5.93
CA ILE A 854 -26.57 60.50 -7.22
C ILE A 854 -26.57 62.03 -7.25
N GLY A 855 -25.53 62.65 -7.80
CA GLY A 855 -25.50 64.11 -8.05
C GLY A 855 -25.42 64.98 -6.78
N ASN A 856 -25.15 64.41 -5.61
CA ASN A 856 -25.10 65.15 -4.36
C ASN A 856 -23.80 65.96 -4.24
N SER A 857 -23.86 67.09 -3.55
CA SER A 857 -22.69 67.85 -3.11
C SER A 857 -22.54 67.67 -1.60
N ILE A 858 -21.52 66.93 -1.19
CA ILE A 858 -21.23 66.54 0.19
C ILE A 858 -19.96 67.25 0.65
N ALA A 859 -20.02 67.96 1.77
CA ALA A 859 -18.87 68.67 2.33
C ALA A 859 -18.87 68.70 3.86
N THR A 860 -17.70 68.63 4.49
CA THR A 860 -17.54 68.87 5.94
C THR A 860 -18.30 67.85 6.79
N THR A 861 -17.85 66.60 6.78
CA THR A 861 -18.37 65.49 7.60
C THR A 861 -17.40 65.14 8.74
N GLY A 862 -17.84 64.37 9.74
CA GLY A 862 -16.98 63.94 10.86
C GLY A 862 -16.64 64.99 11.92
N LEU A 863 -17.43 66.07 12.03
CA LEU A 863 -17.22 67.13 13.01
C LEU A 863 -17.43 66.70 14.48
N ASN A 864 -18.19 65.63 14.72
CA ASN A 864 -18.42 65.01 16.01
C ASN A 864 -17.46 63.85 16.25
N SER A 865 -17.23 63.01 15.23
CA SER A 865 -16.25 61.94 15.29
C SER A 865 -15.49 61.82 13.96
N PRO A 866 -14.18 62.11 13.94
CA PRO A 866 -13.39 62.05 12.72
C PRO A 866 -13.38 60.67 12.04
N ASN A 867 -13.47 59.59 12.82
CA ASN A 867 -13.46 58.20 12.33
C ASN A 867 -14.81 57.73 11.77
N TYR A 868 -15.88 58.52 11.92
CA TYR A 868 -17.19 58.22 11.33
C TYR A 868 -17.58 59.30 10.32
N GLY A 869 -16.60 59.97 9.72
CA GLY A 869 -16.81 61.13 8.86
C GLY A 869 -16.93 60.81 7.39
N GLU A 870 -17.48 59.65 7.01
CA GLU A 870 -17.56 59.25 5.62
C GLU A 870 -18.56 60.10 4.82
N GLY A 871 -18.30 60.30 3.54
CA GLY A 871 -19.25 60.96 2.65
C GLY A 871 -20.45 60.06 2.36
N VAL A 872 -20.17 58.87 1.80
CA VAL A 872 -21.17 57.83 1.54
C VAL A 872 -20.69 56.51 2.14
N TYR A 873 -21.49 55.93 3.03
CA TYR A 873 -21.21 54.67 3.71
C TYR A 873 -22.25 53.60 3.33
N ILE A 874 -21.78 52.45 2.85
CA ILE A 874 -22.63 51.32 2.42
C ILE A 874 -22.38 50.08 3.29
N GLY A 875 -23.45 49.53 3.83
CA GLY A 875 -23.46 48.34 4.68
C GLY A 875 -23.26 48.66 6.16
N THR A 876 -22.81 47.66 6.92
CA THR A 876 -22.51 47.78 8.35
C THR A 876 -21.20 47.07 8.61
N ALA A 877 -20.29 47.69 9.38
CA ALA A 877 -19.04 47.05 9.78
C ALA A 877 -19.29 45.67 10.43
N GLN A 878 -18.48 44.67 10.10
CA GLN A 878 -18.66 43.28 10.52
C GLN A 878 -18.82 43.09 12.03
N GLY A 879 -18.04 43.82 12.83
CA GLY A 879 -18.14 43.80 14.30
C GLY A 879 -19.49 44.28 14.84
N ASN A 880 -20.30 44.97 14.03
CA ASN A 880 -21.60 45.51 14.41
C ASN A 880 -22.80 44.71 13.86
N TRP A 881 -22.58 43.59 13.16
CA TRP A 881 -23.67 42.78 12.61
C TRP A 881 -24.59 42.21 13.68
N CYS A 882 -24.06 41.79 14.83
CA CYS A 882 -24.89 41.35 15.94
C CYS A 882 -25.77 42.46 16.53
N LEU A 883 -25.28 43.70 16.49
CA LEU A 883 -26.01 44.84 17.02
C LEU A 883 -27.15 45.28 16.10
N TYR A 884 -26.96 45.23 14.78
CA TYR A 884 -27.90 45.82 13.83
C TYR A 884 -28.66 44.81 12.95
N ASN A 885 -28.08 43.63 12.69
CA ASN A 885 -28.56 42.68 11.69
C ASN A 885 -28.71 41.24 12.24
N GLY A 886 -28.82 41.07 13.57
CA GLY A 886 -29.03 39.75 14.17
C GLY A 886 -27.87 38.77 13.96
N CYS A 887 -26.64 39.31 13.85
CA CYS A 887 -25.40 38.60 13.55
C CYS A 887 -25.25 38.11 12.10
N GLU A 888 -26.17 38.51 11.21
CA GLU A 888 -26.06 38.22 9.78
C GLU A 888 -25.32 39.34 9.01
N PRO A 889 -24.64 39.01 7.90
CA PRO A 889 -24.02 40.00 7.02
C PRO A 889 -25.00 41.09 6.56
N ASP A 890 -24.51 42.32 6.43
CA ASP A 890 -25.29 43.41 5.84
C ASP A 890 -25.31 43.31 4.31
N THR A 891 -26.35 42.68 3.77
CA THR A 891 -26.59 42.51 2.32
C THR A 891 -27.15 43.78 1.68
N SER A 892 -26.51 44.93 1.92
CA SER A 892 -26.84 46.19 1.27
C SER A 892 -26.31 46.23 -0.17
N ASP A 893 -26.90 45.40 -1.03
CA ASP A 893 -26.41 45.03 -2.35
C ASP A 893 -26.95 45.89 -3.50
N ARG A 894 -26.23 45.87 -4.63
CA ARG A 894 -26.64 46.48 -5.92
C ARG A 894 -26.94 47.97 -5.80
N ASN A 895 -26.26 48.65 -4.87
CA ASN A 895 -26.39 50.08 -4.68
C ASN A 895 -25.48 50.86 -5.66
N LEU A 896 -25.96 52.03 -6.10
CA LEU A 896 -25.26 52.92 -7.01
C LEU A 896 -24.85 54.21 -6.29
N VAL A 897 -23.57 54.59 -6.37
CA VAL A 897 -23.05 55.89 -5.92
C VAL A 897 -22.43 56.58 -7.13
N ALA A 898 -23.11 57.59 -7.68
CA ALA A 898 -22.70 58.17 -8.95
C ALA A 898 -22.74 59.69 -9.03
N PHE A 899 -21.82 60.29 -9.79
CA PHE A 899 -21.82 61.73 -10.10
C PHE A 899 -21.86 62.67 -8.89
N ASN A 900 -21.42 62.22 -7.71
CA ASN A 900 -21.39 63.06 -6.51
C ASN A 900 -20.09 63.90 -6.47
N ASP A 901 -20.17 65.09 -5.88
CA ASP A 901 -19.03 65.93 -5.49
C ASP A 901 -18.83 65.79 -3.97
N ILE A 902 -17.82 65.04 -3.55
CA ILE A 902 -17.58 64.69 -2.14
C ILE A 902 -16.21 65.22 -1.72
N ARG A 903 -16.20 66.13 -0.74
CA ARG A 903 -14.97 66.78 -0.28
C ARG A 903 -15.01 67.05 1.21
N ALA A 904 -13.86 67.41 1.76
CA ALA A 904 -13.73 67.81 3.16
C ALA A 904 -14.34 66.77 4.14
N THR A 905 -14.11 65.48 3.88
CA THR A 905 -14.49 64.38 4.77
C THR A 905 -13.31 64.04 5.67
N THR A 906 -13.55 63.71 6.94
CA THR A 906 -12.46 63.32 7.86
C THR A 906 -12.11 61.83 7.75
N ALA A 907 -13.01 61.01 7.21
CA ALA A 907 -12.81 59.61 6.83
C ALA A 907 -13.01 59.43 5.31
N GLU A 908 -13.12 58.19 4.82
CA GLU A 908 -13.27 57.89 3.39
C GLU A 908 -14.44 58.67 2.75
N PRO A 909 -14.20 59.39 1.64
CA PRO A 909 -15.28 59.96 0.83
C PRO A 909 -16.36 58.94 0.45
N MET A 910 -15.96 57.71 0.09
CA MET A 910 -16.88 56.61 -0.18
C MET A 910 -16.37 55.29 0.39
N GLU A 911 -17.26 54.56 1.04
CA GLU A 911 -16.94 53.27 1.62
C GLU A 911 -18.05 52.23 1.41
N ALA A 912 -17.67 51.00 1.07
CA ALA A 912 -18.53 49.83 1.07
C ALA A 912 -17.97 48.72 1.96
N LYS A 913 -18.70 48.35 3.02
CA LYS A 913 -18.26 47.34 4.00
C LYS A 913 -18.44 45.90 3.49
N ALA A 914 -17.76 44.97 4.17
CA ALA A 914 -17.98 43.53 4.02
C ALA A 914 -19.46 43.16 4.18
N GLY A 915 -19.90 42.08 3.53
CA GLY A 915 -21.31 41.68 3.44
C GLY A 915 -22.07 42.28 2.25
N THR A 916 -21.61 43.41 1.70
CA THR A 916 -22.23 44.07 0.54
C THR A 916 -21.74 43.47 -0.79
N SER A 917 -22.59 43.50 -1.81
CA SER A 917 -22.25 42.96 -3.13
C SER A 917 -22.85 43.70 -4.33
N ASP A 918 -22.23 43.53 -5.50
CA ASP A 918 -22.71 43.93 -6.83
C ASP A 918 -23.03 45.44 -7.01
N GLY A 919 -22.46 46.28 -6.13
CA GLY A 919 -22.62 47.73 -6.15
C GLY A 919 -21.75 48.43 -7.20
N THR A 920 -21.96 49.74 -7.38
CA THR A 920 -21.20 50.54 -8.34
C THR A 920 -20.91 51.94 -7.82
N MET A 921 -19.65 52.36 -7.93
CA MET A 921 -19.17 53.71 -7.64
C MET A 921 -18.66 54.34 -8.94
N TRP A 922 -19.44 55.28 -9.49
CA TRP A 922 -19.30 55.74 -10.87
C TRP A 922 -19.18 57.25 -11.03
N LYS A 923 -18.10 57.72 -11.66
CA LYS A 923 -17.95 59.14 -12.06
C LYS A 923 -18.15 60.16 -10.93
N ASN A 924 -17.74 59.81 -9.71
CA ASN A 924 -17.73 60.74 -8.58
C ASN A 924 -16.48 61.62 -8.63
N THR A 925 -16.57 62.83 -8.08
CA THR A 925 -15.44 63.74 -7.83
C THR A 925 -15.14 63.75 -6.34
N LEU A 926 -13.91 63.41 -5.97
CA LEU A 926 -13.49 63.17 -4.59
C LEU A 926 -12.28 64.05 -4.21
N ASP A 927 -12.27 64.59 -3.00
CA ASP A 927 -11.14 65.35 -2.46
C ASP A 927 -10.82 64.93 -1.01
N GLY A 928 -9.63 64.35 -0.82
CA GLY A 928 -9.16 63.81 0.45
C GLY A 928 -8.45 64.81 1.37
N ALA A 929 -8.37 66.10 1.01
CA ALA A 929 -7.54 67.08 1.73
C ALA A 929 -7.87 67.26 3.23
N ALA A 930 -9.06 66.85 3.68
CA ALA A 930 -9.47 66.96 5.09
C ALA A 930 -9.48 65.62 5.85
N ILE A 931 -9.02 64.54 5.24
CA ILE A 931 -8.96 63.23 5.90
C ILE A 931 -7.98 63.34 7.08
N THR A 932 -8.49 63.02 8.26
CA THR A 932 -7.77 63.13 9.55
C THR A 932 -7.97 61.90 10.44
N SER A 933 -8.89 61.00 10.09
CA SER A 933 -9.04 59.72 10.77
C SER A 933 -7.75 58.91 10.70
N SER A 934 -7.40 58.24 11.80
CA SER A 934 -6.29 57.28 11.84
C SER A 934 -6.58 56.00 11.07
N ASP A 935 -7.85 55.73 10.78
CA ASP A 935 -8.34 54.46 10.23
C ASP A 935 -8.59 54.56 8.71
N THR A 936 -8.40 55.75 8.14
CA THR A 936 -8.61 56.09 6.73
C THR A 936 -7.31 56.53 6.09
N ASP A 937 -6.98 55.93 4.95
CA ASP A 937 -5.81 56.34 4.15
C ASP A 937 -6.09 56.36 2.64
N SER A 938 -7.36 56.32 2.23
CA SER A 938 -7.78 56.34 0.82
C SER A 938 -9.03 57.17 0.51
N LEU A 939 -9.30 57.42 -0.79
CA LEU A 939 -10.51 58.12 -1.24
C LEU A 939 -11.71 57.18 -1.33
N VAL A 940 -11.46 55.91 -1.66
CA VAL A 940 -12.47 54.88 -1.83
C VAL A 940 -11.97 53.60 -1.19
N GLN A 941 -12.77 53.05 -0.27
CA GLN A 941 -12.51 51.74 0.34
C GLN A 941 -13.66 50.78 0.06
N VAL A 942 -13.34 49.60 -0.45
CA VAL A 942 -14.31 48.53 -0.72
C VAL A 942 -13.86 47.23 -0.05
N MET A 943 -14.71 46.70 0.81
CA MET A 943 -14.59 45.39 1.42
C MET A 943 -15.66 44.41 0.92
N GLY A 944 -16.64 44.87 0.13
CA GLY A 944 -17.66 44.01 -0.46
C GLY A 944 -17.17 43.16 -1.64
N ASN A 945 -18.10 42.44 -2.26
CA ASN A 945 -17.84 41.57 -3.41
C ASN A 945 -18.46 42.12 -4.71
N GLY A 946 -17.80 41.91 -5.85
CA GLY A 946 -18.40 42.22 -7.16
C GLY A 946 -18.66 43.72 -7.41
N TRP A 947 -18.04 44.61 -6.64
CA TRP A 947 -18.19 46.06 -6.83
C TRP A 947 -17.45 46.53 -8.07
N VAL A 948 -18.05 47.50 -8.75
CA VAL A 948 -17.43 48.23 -9.88
C VAL A 948 -17.08 49.64 -9.44
N ILE A 949 -15.79 50.01 -9.50
CA ILE A 949 -15.29 51.34 -9.15
C ILE A 949 -14.66 51.95 -10.39
N ALA A 950 -15.35 52.89 -11.01
CA ALA A 950 -14.91 53.36 -12.32
C ALA A 950 -15.28 54.80 -12.69
N GLY A 951 -14.44 55.40 -13.53
CA GLY A 951 -14.62 56.76 -14.03
C GLY A 951 -14.51 57.86 -12.96
N ASN A 952 -14.13 57.54 -11.71
CA ASN A 952 -14.05 58.52 -10.63
C ASN A 952 -12.81 59.40 -10.78
N THR A 953 -12.91 60.66 -10.37
CA THR A 953 -11.80 61.61 -10.33
C THR A 953 -11.48 61.97 -8.87
N GLY A 954 -10.22 61.90 -8.48
CA GLY A 954 -9.80 62.12 -7.09
C GLY A 954 -8.57 63.02 -6.95
N ALA A 955 -8.41 63.63 -5.77
CA ALA A 955 -7.25 64.45 -5.41
C ALA A 955 -6.92 64.34 -3.90
N HIS A 956 -5.70 64.71 -3.52
CA HIS A 956 -5.21 64.84 -2.14
C HIS A 956 -5.43 63.60 -1.24
N THR A 957 -5.16 62.40 -1.75
CA THR A 957 -5.27 61.18 -0.91
C THR A 957 -4.11 61.08 0.10
N PRO A 958 -4.35 60.61 1.35
CA PRO A 958 -3.29 60.44 2.35
C PRO A 958 -2.25 59.37 2.01
N ASN A 959 -2.66 58.26 1.40
CA ASN A 959 -1.78 57.15 1.06
C ASN A 959 -2.13 56.51 -0.29
N ASP A 960 -3.19 55.71 -0.38
CA ASP A 960 -3.63 55.03 -1.60
C ASP A 960 -4.83 55.75 -2.22
N ALA A 961 -5.03 55.71 -3.54
CA ALA A 961 -6.22 56.33 -4.13
C ALA A 961 -7.49 55.48 -3.93
N ILE A 962 -7.44 54.22 -4.35
CA ILE A 962 -8.55 53.26 -4.20
C ILE A 962 -8.01 52.00 -3.53
N GLN A 963 -8.72 51.51 -2.52
CA GLN A 963 -8.39 50.27 -1.85
C GLN A 963 -9.53 49.25 -1.96
N VAL A 964 -9.16 48.02 -2.29
CA VAL A 964 -10.03 46.85 -2.11
C VAL A 964 -9.39 45.96 -1.06
N TRP A 965 -10.09 45.79 0.06
CA TRP A 965 -9.65 44.98 1.19
C TRP A 965 -10.53 43.75 1.33
N ASN A 966 -9.98 42.71 1.94
CA ASN A 966 -10.78 41.65 2.51
C ASN A 966 -10.74 41.75 4.04
N THR A 967 -11.84 41.42 4.69
CA THR A 967 -11.88 41.29 6.14
C THR A 967 -11.62 39.85 6.58
N ASP A 968 -11.87 38.88 5.70
CA ASP A 968 -11.63 37.44 5.85
C ASP A 968 -11.57 36.76 4.45
N THR A 969 -11.83 35.45 4.36
CA THR A 969 -11.78 34.68 3.09
C THR A 969 -12.96 34.92 2.17
N ASP A 970 -14.07 35.48 2.67
CA ASP A 970 -15.36 35.48 1.98
C ASP A 970 -15.66 36.81 1.29
N TYR A 971 -14.89 37.85 1.61
CA TYR A 971 -15.12 39.24 1.19
C TYR A 971 -13.92 39.84 0.43
N GLY A 972 -14.14 40.99 -0.22
CA GLY A 972 -13.14 41.64 -1.06
C GLY A 972 -12.87 40.94 -2.39
N LEU A 973 -13.82 40.14 -2.91
CA LEU A 973 -13.65 39.28 -4.08
C LEU A 973 -14.35 39.84 -5.34
N ASN A 974 -13.84 39.48 -6.53
CA ASN A 974 -14.44 39.78 -7.84
C ASN A 974 -14.73 41.27 -8.13
N ASN A 975 -14.05 42.19 -7.45
CA ASN A 975 -14.20 43.63 -7.64
C ASN A 975 -13.45 44.11 -8.90
N ILE A 976 -13.99 45.11 -9.58
CA ILE A 976 -13.43 45.65 -10.84
C ILE A 976 -13.15 47.14 -10.68
N VAL A 977 -11.91 47.54 -10.90
CA VAL A 977 -11.47 48.95 -10.80
C VAL A 977 -10.87 49.40 -12.13
N TYR A 978 -11.50 50.34 -12.85
CA TYR A 978 -11.02 50.78 -14.17
C TYR A 978 -11.37 52.24 -14.50
N GLY A 979 -10.58 52.88 -15.36
CA GLY A 979 -10.84 54.22 -15.87
C GLY A 979 -10.93 55.34 -14.81
N ASN A 980 -10.39 55.16 -13.60
CA ASN A 980 -10.35 56.19 -12.56
C ASN A 980 -9.14 57.11 -12.77
N ALA A 981 -9.24 58.39 -12.37
CA ALA A 981 -8.17 59.36 -12.52
C ALA A 981 -7.84 60.07 -11.20
N VAL A 982 -6.61 59.87 -10.72
CA VAL A 982 -6.02 60.58 -9.57
C VAL A 982 -4.65 61.14 -10.02
N PRO A 983 -4.62 62.36 -10.58
CA PRO A 983 -3.43 62.92 -11.21
C PRO A 983 -2.36 63.41 -10.21
N ASP A 984 -2.69 63.45 -8.92
CA ASP A 984 -1.78 63.91 -7.87
C ASP A 984 -0.65 62.91 -7.60
N ALA A 985 0.46 63.41 -7.04
CA ALA A 985 1.45 62.54 -6.44
C ALA A 985 0.93 62.05 -5.08
N LEU A 986 0.96 60.73 -4.86
CA LEU A 986 0.46 60.08 -3.64
C LEU A 986 1.50 59.08 -3.09
N PRO A 987 1.59 58.88 -1.76
CA PRO A 987 2.62 58.02 -1.15
C PRO A 987 2.49 56.52 -1.48
N GLY A 988 1.28 56.02 -1.68
CA GLY A 988 0.98 54.60 -1.90
C GLY A 988 0.80 54.23 -3.37
N TYR A 989 -0.19 53.38 -3.63
CA TYR A 989 -0.61 52.94 -4.96
C TYR A 989 -1.83 53.72 -5.47
N GLY A 990 -1.97 53.79 -6.79
CA GLY A 990 -3.23 54.24 -7.41
C GLY A 990 -4.41 53.32 -7.04
N VAL A 991 -4.20 52.02 -7.15
CA VAL A 991 -5.17 50.98 -6.77
C VAL A 991 -4.45 49.90 -5.97
N ARG A 992 -4.80 49.76 -4.70
CA ARG A 992 -4.21 48.75 -3.81
C ARG A 992 -5.20 47.62 -3.53
N MET A 993 -4.75 46.38 -3.78
CA MET A 993 -5.46 45.14 -3.50
C MET A 993 -4.52 44.18 -2.75
N PRO A 994 -4.33 44.35 -1.43
CA PRO A 994 -3.25 43.72 -0.70
C PRO A 994 -3.46 42.22 -0.41
N TYR A 995 -4.68 41.69 -0.55
CA TYR A 995 -5.04 40.33 -0.16
C TYR A 995 -5.98 39.66 -1.16
N ASN A 996 -5.78 38.35 -1.36
CA ASN A 996 -6.59 37.42 -2.16
C ASN A 996 -6.80 37.81 -3.63
N ASP A 997 -6.32 36.98 -4.56
CA ASP A 997 -6.44 37.18 -6.00
C ASP A 997 -7.80 36.74 -6.57
N GLY A 998 -8.78 36.46 -5.70
CA GLY A 998 -10.09 35.85 -5.97
C GLY A 998 -11.00 36.64 -6.92
N GLY A 999 -10.57 36.73 -8.18
CA GLY A 999 -11.29 37.33 -9.30
C GLY A 999 -11.26 38.85 -9.39
N ASN A 1000 -10.54 39.57 -8.50
CA ASN A 1000 -10.41 41.02 -8.58
C ASN A 1000 -9.66 41.45 -9.85
N VAL A 1001 -10.09 42.54 -10.48
CA VAL A 1001 -9.57 43.06 -11.76
C VAL A 1001 -9.21 44.54 -11.64
N VAL A 1002 -8.03 44.92 -12.13
CA VAL A 1002 -7.60 46.31 -12.25
C VAL A 1002 -7.39 46.62 -13.72
N GLY A 1003 -8.13 47.59 -14.26
CA GLY A 1003 -7.97 48.10 -15.61
C GLY A 1003 -6.62 48.81 -15.81
N CYS A 1004 -5.97 48.61 -16.96
CA CYS A 1004 -4.75 49.36 -17.31
C CYS A 1004 -5.01 50.85 -17.64
N ASP A 1005 -6.28 51.24 -17.76
CA ASP A 1005 -6.74 52.60 -18.08
C ASP A 1005 -6.94 53.49 -16.85
N ASN A 1006 -6.64 53.01 -15.63
CA ASN A 1006 -6.58 53.86 -14.44
C ASN A 1006 -5.38 54.82 -14.51
N ALA A 1007 -5.62 56.11 -14.33
CA ALA A 1007 -4.62 57.17 -14.40
C ALA A 1007 -4.18 57.62 -12.99
N ALA A 1008 -3.10 57.02 -12.48
CA ALA A 1008 -2.43 57.39 -11.24
C ALA A 1008 -0.90 57.33 -11.38
N SER A 1009 -0.38 57.86 -12.49
CA SER A 1009 1.03 57.69 -12.90
C SER A 1009 2.06 58.35 -11.97
N ARG A 1010 1.62 59.14 -10.99
CA ARG A 1010 2.47 59.82 -10.00
C ARG A 1010 2.40 59.17 -8.61
N ALA A 1011 1.77 58.00 -8.48
CA ALA A 1011 1.80 57.18 -7.28
C ALA A 1011 3.20 56.63 -7.01
N ALA A 1012 3.72 56.79 -5.79
CA ALA A 1012 5.11 56.46 -5.46
C ALA A 1012 5.38 54.95 -5.48
N LEU A 1013 4.38 54.11 -5.19
CA LEU A 1013 4.51 52.64 -5.27
C LEU A 1013 4.05 52.07 -6.63
N GLY A 1014 3.55 52.92 -7.53
CA GLY A 1014 3.06 52.53 -8.86
C GLY A 1014 1.53 52.54 -8.98
N MET A 1015 1.03 52.28 -10.19
CA MET A 1015 -0.41 52.35 -10.47
C MET A 1015 -1.20 51.32 -9.67
N SER A 1016 -0.72 50.08 -9.57
CA SER A 1016 -1.33 49.04 -8.76
C SER A 1016 -0.31 48.02 -8.28
N ASN A 1017 -0.58 47.38 -7.14
CA ASN A 1017 0.15 46.21 -6.66
C ASN A 1017 -0.31 44.89 -7.32
N LYS A 1018 -1.29 44.96 -8.23
CA LYS A 1018 -1.76 43.86 -9.07
C LYS A 1018 -1.46 44.19 -10.54
N THR A 1019 -1.07 43.19 -11.33
CA THR A 1019 -0.96 43.34 -12.78
C THR A 1019 -2.30 43.78 -13.35
N CYS A 1020 -2.28 44.89 -14.09
CA CYS A 1020 -3.48 45.39 -14.74
C CYS A 1020 -3.89 44.52 -15.94
N GLN A 1021 -5.16 44.58 -16.32
CA GLN A 1021 -5.76 43.91 -17.47
C GLN A 1021 -6.39 45.01 -18.35
N ASN A 1022 -6.19 45.00 -19.68
CA ASN A 1022 -6.93 45.74 -20.73
C ASN A 1022 -6.12 45.99 -22.01
#